data_AF-A0A1M7JNR8-F1
#
_entry.id   AF-A0A1M7JNR8-F1
#
_cell.length_a   1.000
_cell.length_b   1.000
_cell.length_c   1.000
_cell.angle_alpha   90.00
_cell.angle_beta   90.00
_cell.angle_gamma   90.00
#
_symmetry.space_group_name_H-M   'P 1'
#
loop_
_entity.id
_entity.type
_entity.pdbx_description
1 polymer ?
#
loop_
_entity_poly.entity_id
_entity_poly.type
_entity_poly.pdbx_seq_one_letter_code
_entity_poly.pdbx_strand_id
1 'polypeptide(L)'
;MKNKFTYQNSLEYIYATVSLIIIFCLLSLIEVFKNFDIQLFAYKIVNDVFTGTLIGLLFFPLYLLLKYLKDSLGIIVIKVLFSIIAIIQLALIGYSLTTHINLGADLLGYSLSDMYTTVTASLSLSFLLFLPFIILPIAYLGLIWLFQSFGHKINTKILLTFILIFGGADLILASSIKPVSQNKINFLLSDIMRTQNDKASASEGNLSFKKEFPLEKSADDTKDVLGPFFNIEKEKPNVVFIIMEGLGSDFTDDGEYKGFTPYLDSLTSKSLYWENFVSNAGRTFGALPSLMGSLPFGENGFMELNPLPKHNSLISILKSNGYTTTYYSGDESTFDRKSNFLEYNGIDKIIDINKFGPGYVKTKENSGGFSWGFPDAEIYRKTLAELKAKKEPRLDIIMTLTNHEPFDFPSKKSYLEKVDRILKTKSDSDQNRMSEYKDIFSCLLYTDNSLQSFMEAYSKRPDYSNTIFVITGDHRLIPIPQKDNLSRFHVPLYIFSPMLKKTAKFKSISSHTDVTPSLVSFLTNNYKFNKIEKTTWLGQGLDTVRQFRNIHTIPLMRYKGSINDYIYKDFYYSDGNLFKIDDEFNITETNDDMRDAITGSFNDFKKLNSYLTTKNKITKVASSFIKPVYEFTAEQRSTIKKLTKGLDRDQIFFLARDLAFKKEREKARLLCNYVLNDLPNYGDVRTLKARTLAWDGDYKNAEKELLEVINRTPFYGDSYLAIMDVYWWSGQNKKAVEIGKKALSNQVNDPELAYKLAQAYKRMNNYKDTNKTIDSLLKIYPDNNIYVTFKKSLKK
;
A
#
# COMPACT_ATOMS: atom_id res chain seq x y z
N MET A 1 50.40 -18.51 -23.84
CA MET A 1 48.99 -18.90 -23.57
C MET A 1 48.81 -20.10 -22.62
N LYS A 2 49.72 -21.09 -22.53
CA LYS A 2 49.50 -22.32 -21.74
C LYS A 2 49.60 -22.22 -20.20
N ASN A 3 50.07 -21.12 -19.60
CA ASN A 3 50.35 -21.04 -18.15
C ASN A 3 49.34 -20.25 -17.29
N LYS A 4 48.30 -19.62 -17.84
CA LYS A 4 47.34 -18.82 -17.03
C LYS A 4 46.25 -19.64 -16.34
N PHE A 5 45.94 -20.85 -16.83
CA PHE A 5 44.86 -21.71 -16.34
C PHE A 5 45.38 -23.07 -15.84
N THR A 6 46.21 -23.06 -14.79
CA THR A 6 46.64 -24.30 -14.11
C THR A 6 45.57 -24.84 -13.16
N TYR A 7 45.62 -26.12 -12.81
CA TYR A 7 44.72 -26.75 -11.83
C TYR A 7 44.72 -26.06 -10.46
N GLN A 8 45.89 -25.60 -10.00
CA GLN A 8 46.01 -24.80 -8.78
C GLN A 8 45.27 -23.47 -8.87
N ASN A 9 45.20 -22.88 -10.06
CA ASN A 9 44.55 -21.61 -10.31
C ASN A 9 43.02 -21.70 -10.33
N SER A 10 42.42 -22.89 -10.50
CA SER A 10 40.99 -23.15 -10.33
C SER A 10 40.58 -23.40 -8.88
N LEU A 11 41.54 -23.65 -7.97
CA LEU A 11 41.23 -24.00 -6.57
C LEU A 11 40.66 -22.84 -5.78
N GLU A 12 41.19 -21.64 -5.99
CA GLU A 12 40.71 -20.45 -5.26
C GLU A 12 39.23 -20.17 -5.56
N TYR A 13 38.80 -20.40 -6.80
CA TYR A 13 37.41 -20.25 -7.20
C TYR A 13 36.51 -21.32 -6.57
N ILE A 14 37.00 -22.57 -6.56
CA ILE A 14 36.31 -23.69 -5.92
C ILE A 14 36.14 -23.43 -4.42
N TYR A 15 37.20 -22.97 -3.72
CA TYR A 15 37.13 -22.61 -2.31
C TYR A 15 36.18 -21.44 -2.06
N ALA A 16 36.20 -20.41 -2.91
CA ALA A 16 35.26 -19.30 -2.82
C ALA A 16 33.79 -19.77 -2.96
N THR A 17 33.53 -20.73 -3.85
CA THR A 17 32.19 -21.31 -4.06
C THR A 17 31.75 -22.18 -2.89
N VAL A 18 32.63 -23.06 -2.40
CA VAL A 18 32.32 -23.92 -1.25
C VAL A 18 32.14 -23.12 0.04
N SER A 19 32.95 -22.08 0.26
CA SER A 19 32.73 -21.16 1.38
C SER A 19 31.35 -20.49 1.31
N LEU A 20 30.87 -20.12 0.12
CA LEU A 20 29.53 -19.55 -0.04
C LEU A 20 28.44 -20.57 0.30
N ILE A 21 28.58 -21.81 -0.18
CA ILE A 21 27.65 -22.91 0.14
C ILE A 21 27.59 -23.14 1.66
N ILE A 22 28.74 -23.19 2.33
CA ILE A 22 28.80 -23.35 3.79
C ILE A 22 28.10 -22.20 4.50
N ILE A 23 28.30 -20.95 4.02
CA ILE A 23 27.60 -19.79 4.56
C ILE A 23 26.09 -19.94 4.42
N PHE A 24 25.58 -20.36 3.25
CA PHE A 24 24.14 -20.60 3.09
C PHE A 24 23.62 -21.65 4.06
N CYS A 25 24.30 -22.79 4.18
CA CYS A 25 23.94 -23.84 5.13
C CYS A 25 23.91 -23.34 6.59
N LEU A 26 24.88 -22.52 7.00
CA LEU A 26 24.92 -21.90 8.33
C LEU A 26 23.76 -20.92 8.54
N LEU A 27 23.40 -20.14 7.51
CA LEU A 27 22.24 -19.25 7.57
C LEU A 27 20.92 -20.04 7.67
N SER A 28 20.78 -21.16 6.97
CA SER A 28 19.62 -22.05 7.10
C SER A 28 19.51 -22.68 8.48
N LEU A 29 20.63 -22.99 9.14
CA LEU A 29 20.63 -23.45 10.53
C LEU A 29 20.05 -22.38 11.48
N ILE A 30 20.38 -21.11 11.26
CA ILE A 30 19.80 -19.98 12.02
C ILE A 30 18.28 -19.92 11.80
N GLU A 31 17.82 -20.11 10.56
CA GLU A 31 16.39 -20.06 10.21
C GLU A 31 15.56 -21.12 10.96
N VAL A 32 16.09 -22.34 11.12
CA VAL A 32 15.38 -23.45 11.79
C VAL A 32 15.68 -23.57 13.29
N PHE A 33 16.57 -22.75 13.86
CA PHE A 33 17.09 -22.95 15.21
C PHE A 33 16.01 -23.00 16.30
N LYS A 34 14.98 -22.13 16.21
CA LYS A 34 13.89 -22.09 17.20
C LYS A 34 12.97 -23.32 17.16
N ASN A 35 12.73 -23.87 15.96
CA ASN A 35 11.80 -24.97 15.71
C ASN A 35 12.49 -26.03 14.85
N PHE A 36 13.54 -26.64 15.39
CA PHE A 36 14.41 -27.53 14.62
C PHE A 36 13.67 -28.80 14.22
N ASP A 37 13.43 -28.96 12.92
CA ASP A 37 12.94 -30.19 12.31
C ASP A 37 14.04 -30.75 11.39
N ILE A 38 14.44 -31.99 11.64
CA ILE A 38 15.59 -32.60 10.96
C ILE A 38 15.33 -32.82 9.47
N GLN A 39 14.08 -33.09 9.08
CA GLN A 39 13.71 -33.34 7.70
C GLN A 39 13.68 -32.02 6.92
N LEU A 40 13.07 -30.98 7.48
CA LEU A 40 13.08 -29.61 6.94
C LEU A 40 14.50 -29.09 6.80
N PHE A 41 15.34 -29.28 7.82
CA PHE A 41 16.74 -28.86 7.77
C PHE A 41 17.50 -29.59 6.65
N ALA A 42 17.32 -30.90 6.51
CA ALA A 42 17.92 -31.66 5.41
C ALA A 42 17.52 -31.11 4.04
N TYR A 43 16.23 -30.80 3.82
CA TYR A 43 15.78 -30.19 2.56
C TYR A 43 16.40 -28.82 2.29
N LYS A 44 16.54 -27.98 3.33
CA LYS A 44 17.18 -26.66 3.22
C LYS A 44 18.65 -26.77 2.80
N ILE A 45 19.39 -27.70 3.41
CA ILE A 45 20.80 -27.95 3.06
C ILE A 45 20.94 -28.38 1.59
N VAL A 46 20.08 -29.28 1.10
CA VAL A 46 20.09 -29.68 -0.32
C VAL A 46 19.86 -28.47 -1.22
N ASN A 47 18.87 -27.63 -0.91
CA ASN A 47 18.56 -26.41 -1.66
C ASN A 47 19.70 -25.38 -1.64
N ASP A 48 20.36 -25.21 -0.50
CA ASP A 48 21.50 -24.30 -0.35
C ASP A 48 22.72 -24.76 -1.14
N VAL A 49 23.01 -26.06 -1.12
CA VAL A 49 24.11 -26.65 -1.91
C VAL A 49 23.81 -26.51 -3.40
N PHE A 50 22.57 -26.82 -3.83
CA PHE A 50 22.14 -26.63 -5.22
C PHE A 50 22.29 -25.16 -5.65
N THR A 51 21.76 -24.23 -4.86
CA THR A 51 21.77 -22.80 -5.18
C THR A 51 23.19 -22.25 -5.24
N GLY A 52 24.03 -22.55 -4.24
CA GLY A 52 25.42 -22.11 -4.23
C GLY A 52 26.24 -22.72 -5.38
N THR A 53 25.94 -23.95 -5.77
CA THR A 53 26.54 -24.59 -6.96
C THR A 53 26.14 -23.87 -8.25
N LEU A 54 24.85 -23.55 -8.42
CA LEU A 54 24.35 -22.83 -9.60
C LEU A 54 24.99 -21.43 -9.70
N ILE A 55 25.11 -20.72 -8.59
CA ILE A 55 25.82 -19.43 -8.51
C ILE A 55 27.29 -19.60 -8.90
N GLY A 56 27.97 -20.62 -8.36
CA GLY A 56 29.34 -20.95 -8.75
C GLY A 56 29.49 -21.24 -10.24
N LEU A 57 28.56 -21.97 -10.86
CA LEU A 57 28.61 -22.23 -12.30
C LEU A 57 28.36 -20.95 -13.11
N LEU A 58 27.39 -20.14 -12.71
CA LEU A 58 27.01 -18.90 -13.38
C LEU A 58 28.14 -17.86 -13.41
N PHE A 59 28.87 -17.71 -12.30
CA PHE A 59 29.95 -16.72 -12.18
C PHE A 59 31.31 -17.23 -12.65
N PHE A 60 31.44 -18.51 -13.00
CA PHE A 60 32.70 -19.09 -13.45
C PHE A 60 33.23 -18.47 -14.76
N PRO A 61 32.41 -18.25 -15.81
CA PRO A 61 32.87 -17.55 -17.02
C PRO A 61 33.37 -16.12 -16.73
N LEU A 62 32.68 -15.40 -15.83
CA LEU A 62 33.10 -14.05 -15.42
C LEU A 62 34.46 -14.08 -14.72
N TYR A 63 34.67 -15.05 -13.83
CA TYR A 63 35.96 -15.26 -13.18
C TYR A 63 37.10 -15.48 -14.19
N LEU A 64 36.90 -16.37 -15.17
CA LEU A 64 37.90 -16.65 -16.19
C LEU A 64 38.22 -15.41 -17.04
N LEU A 65 37.19 -14.64 -17.41
CA LEU A 65 37.33 -13.40 -18.17
C LEU A 65 38.14 -12.34 -17.41
N LEU A 66 37.78 -12.07 -16.15
CA LEU A 66 38.47 -11.06 -15.34
C LEU A 66 39.90 -11.45 -15.00
N LYS A 67 40.14 -12.76 -14.77
CA LYS A 67 41.49 -13.30 -14.57
C LYS A 67 42.34 -13.17 -15.83
N TYR A 68 41.75 -13.34 -17.01
CA TYR A 68 42.45 -13.13 -18.27
C TYR A 68 42.98 -11.70 -18.38
N LEU A 69 42.18 -10.70 -17.97
CA LEU A 69 42.56 -9.29 -17.94
C LEU A 69 43.68 -9.02 -16.90
N LYS A 70 43.49 -9.48 -15.66
CA LYS A 70 44.48 -9.33 -14.59
C LYS A 70 44.34 -10.48 -13.59
N ASP A 71 45.45 -11.18 -13.32
CA ASP A 71 45.44 -12.45 -12.60
C ASP A 71 44.76 -12.37 -11.22
N SER A 72 44.97 -11.28 -10.47
CA SER A 72 44.35 -11.07 -9.14
C SER A 72 42.93 -10.51 -9.19
N LEU A 73 42.51 -9.90 -10.31
CA LEU A 73 41.23 -9.21 -10.40
C LEU A 73 40.05 -10.18 -10.33
N GLY A 74 40.16 -11.33 -11.01
CA GLY A 74 39.10 -12.33 -11.04
C GLY A 74 38.67 -12.79 -9.65
N ILE A 75 39.62 -13.22 -8.80
CA ILE A 75 39.27 -13.73 -7.47
C ILE A 75 38.80 -12.63 -6.52
N ILE A 76 39.36 -11.42 -6.61
CA ILE A 76 38.95 -10.28 -5.79
C ILE A 76 37.48 -9.93 -6.08
N VAL A 77 37.11 -9.82 -7.36
CA VAL A 77 35.73 -9.51 -7.76
C VAL A 77 34.77 -10.60 -7.30
N ILE A 78 35.13 -11.87 -7.45
CA ILE A 78 34.30 -12.99 -6.96
C ILE A 78 34.12 -12.96 -5.45
N LYS A 79 35.18 -12.71 -4.68
CA LYS A 79 35.08 -12.58 -3.22
C LYS A 79 34.09 -11.47 -2.83
N VAL A 80 34.15 -10.32 -3.48
CA VAL A 80 33.25 -9.19 -3.24
C VAL A 80 31.81 -9.55 -3.61
N LEU A 81 31.59 -10.09 -4.81
CA LEU A 81 30.25 -10.48 -5.28
C LEU A 81 29.61 -11.54 -4.37
N PHE A 82 30.35 -12.57 -3.98
CA PHE A 82 29.83 -13.63 -3.10
C PHE A 82 29.58 -13.12 -1.68
N SER A 83 30.34 -12.14 -1.20
CA SER A 83 30.05 -11.44 0.06
C SER A 83 28.73 -10.68 -0.02
N ILE A 84 28.47 -9.98 -1.13
CA ILE A 84 27.21 -9.28 -1.37
C ILE A 84 26.05 -10.28 -1.48
N ILE A 85 26.22 -11.39 -2.19
CA ILE A 85 25.22 -12.46 -2.30
C ILE A 85 24.88 -13.05 -0.92
N ALA A 86 25.88 -13.30 -0.08
CA ALA A 86 25.66 -13.78 1.28
C ALA A 86 24.85 -12.76 2.11
N ILE A 87 25.18 -11.47 1.99
CA ILE A 87 24.42 -10.37 2.61
C ILE A 87 22.96 -10.35 2.14
N ILE A 88 22.72 -10.50 0.83
CA ILE A 88 21.36 -10.54 0.27
C ILE A 88 20.60 -11.74 0.82
N GLN A 89 21.21 -12.93 0.87
CA GLN A 89 20.58 -14.11 1.46
C GLN A 89 20.19 -13.88 2.92
N LEU A 90 21.07 -13.28 3.72
CA LEU A 90 20.78 -12.94 5.11
C LEU A 90 19.59 -11.95 5.21
N ALA A 91 19.57 -10.92 4.38
CA ALA A 91 18.46 -9.95 4.36
C ALA A 91 17.13 -10.60 3.99
N LEU A 92 17.13 -11.51 3.00
CA LEU A 92 15.93 -12.26 2.59
C LEU A 92 15.45 -13.25 3.67
N ILE A 93 16.37 -13.88 4.40
CA ILE A 93 16.04 -14.71 5.56
C ILE A 93 15.44 -13.84 6.67
N GLY A 94 16.04 -12.68 6.95
CA GLY A 94 15.49 -11.71 7.90
C GLY A 94 14.06 -11.32 7.55
N TYR A 95 13.81 -10.95 6.29
CA TYR A 95 12.46 -10.68 5.79
C TYR A 95 11.53 -11.88 6.00
N SER A 96 11.97 -13.09 5.64
CA SER A 96 11.15 -14.31 5.77
C SER A 96 10.84 -14.68 7.21
N LEU A 97 11.74 -14.44 8.15
CA LEU A 97 11.52 -14.68 9.57
C LEU A 97 10.57 -13.64 10.20
N THR A 98 10.59 -12.40 9.71
CA THR A 98 9.69 -11.34 10.17
C THR A 98 8.30 -11.46 9.58
N THR A 99 8.19 -11.82 8.30
CA THR A 99 6.91 -11.83 7.56
C THR A 99 6.30 -13.21 7.44
N HIS A 100 7.03 -14.27 7.76
CA HIS A 100 6.66 -15.67 7.47
C HIS A 100 6.45 -15.97 5.97
N ILE A 101 6.90 -15.08 5.08
CA ILE A 101 6.75 -15.18 3.62
C ILE A 101 8.10 -14.92 2.95
N ASN A 102 8.40 -15.63 1.85
CA ASN A 102 9.59 -15.34 1.06
C ASN A 102 9.35 -14.12 0.16
N LEU A 103 10.29 -13.17 0.14
CA LEU A 103 10.25 -12.03 -0.79
C LEU A 103 10.49 -12.51 -2.23
N GLY A 104 9.64 -12.10 -3.16
CA GLY A 104 9.63 -12.54 -4.55
C GLY A 104 9.60 -11.38 -5.54
N ALA A 105 8.91 -11.59 -6.66
CA ALA A 105 8.73 -10.62 -7.73
C ALA A 105 7.97 -9.37 -7.27
N ASP A 106 7.29 -9.45 -6.14
CA ASP A 106 6.60 -8.33 -5.51
C ASP A 106 7.54 -7.18 -5.16
N LEU A 107 8.83 -7.46 -4.91
CA LEU A 107 9.87 -6.45 -4.78
C LEU A 107 9.89 -5.44 -5.96
N LEU A 108 9.59 -5.90 -7.18
CA LEU A 108 9.56 -5.07 -8.38
C LEU A 108 8.27 -4.26 -8.54
N GLY A 109 7.23 -4.58 -7.77
CA GLY A 109 5.92 -3.92 -7.78
C GLY A 109 5.86 -2.65 -6.93
N TYR A 110 6.79 -2.48 -5.99
CA TYR A 110 6.85 -1.33 -5.09
C TYR A 110 7.76 -0.21 -5.63
N SER A 111 7.38 1.04 -5.38
CA SER A 111 8.27 2.17 -5.64
C SER A 111 9.41 2.22 -4.62
N LEU A 112 10.54 2.84 -4.97
CA LEU A 112 11.65 3.03 -4.02
C LEU A 112 11.21 3.81 -2.78
N SER A 113 10.31 4.78 -2.93
CA SER A 113 9.76 5.55 -1.82
C SER A 113 8.88 4.70 -0.91
N ASP A 114 8.00 3.86 -1.46
CA ASP A 114 7.14 2.99 -0.64
C ASP A 114 8.00 1.98 0.13
N MET A 115 9.00 1.38 -0.54
CA MET A 115 9.93 0.47 0.13
C MET A 115 10.70 1.16 1.26
N TYR A 116 11.19 2.38 1.04
CA TYR A 116 11.86 3.16 2.08
C TYR A 116 10.93 3.44 3.26
N THR A 117 9.70 3.90 3.00
CA THR A 117 8.68 4.16 4.03
C THR A 117 8.34 2.90 4.83
N THR A 118 8.10 1.76 4.16
CA THR A 118 7.80 0.50 4.84
C THR A 118 8.97 0.01 5.69
N VAL A 119 10.20 0.03 5.17
CA VAL A 119 11.38 -0.46 5.91
C VAL A 119 11.67 0.42 7.12
N THR A 120 11.60 1.74 6.95
CA THR A 120 11.83 2.71 8.05
C THR A 120 10.73 2.65 9.11
N ALA A 121 9.50 2.26 8.75
CA ALA A 121 8.43 2.01 9.70
C ALA A 121 8.69 0.78 10.57
N SER A 122 9.18 -0.32 9.98
CA SER A 122 9.32 -1.62 10.63
C SER A 122 10.63 -1.80 11.42
N LEU A 123 11.70 -1.06 11.09
CA LEU A 123 13.03 -1.26 11.69
C LEU A 123 13.44 -0.09 12.59
N SER A 124 13.72 -0.38 13.86
CA SER A 124 14.51 0.52 14.71
C SER A 124 15.99 0.40 14.34
N LEU A 125 16.55 1.45 13.72
CA LEU A 125 17.97 1.51 13.37
C LEU A 125 18.83 1.46 14.65
N SER A 126 19.51 0.34 14.87
CA SER A 126 20.50 0.17 15.94
C SER A 126 21.84 -0.32 15.37
N PHE A 127 22.94 -0.04 16.05
CA PHE A 127 24.26 -0.52 15.62
C PHE A 127 24.31 -2.06 15.50
N LEU A 128 23.59 -2.77 16.38
CA LEU A 128 23.51 -4.24 16.35
C LEU A 128 22.88 -4.78 15.06
N LEU A 129 21.95 -4.04 14.45
CA LEU A 129 21.31 -4.44 13.18
C LEU A 129 22.32 -4.56 12.03
N PHE A 130 23.39 -3.75 12.06
CA PHE A 130 24.41 -3.73 11.02
C PHE A 130 25.54 -4.75 11.26
N LEU A 131 25.66 -5.28 12.48
CA LEU A 131 26.74 -6.19 12.84
C LEU A 131 26.75 -7.48 12.00
N PRO A 132 25.61 -8.16 11.73
CA PRO A 132 25.59 -9.33 10.84
C PRO A 132 26.12 -9.03 9.43
N PHE A 133 25.88 -7.82 8.90
CA PHE A 133 26.35 -7.40 7.56
C PHE A 133 27.87 -7.21 7.49
N ILE A 134 28.54 -7.05 8.63
CA ILE A 134 30.00 -6.96 8.73
C ILE A 134 30.60 -8.33 9.05
N ILE A 135 30.02 -9.06 10.00
CA ILE A 135 30.50 -10.37 10.42
C ILE A 135 30.42 -11.38 9.28
N LEU A 136 29.35 -11.35 8.47
CA LEU A 136 29.12 -12.36 7.44
C LEU A 136 30.19 -12.34 6.33
N PRO A 137 30.56 -11.19 5.73
CA PRO A 137 31.72 -11.13 4.82
C PRO A 137 33.03 -11.57 5.48
N ILE A 138 33.28 -11.21 6.74
CA ILE A 138 34.49 -11.62 7.46
C ILE A 138 34.52 -13.15 7.61
N ALA A 139 33.41 -13.77 8.01
CA ALA A 139 33.29 -15.22 8.14
C ALA A 139 33.51 -15.92 6.79
N TYR A 140 32.88 -15.41 5.71
CA TYR A 140 33.07 -15.92 4.36
C TYR A 140 34.55 -15.86 3.91
N LEU A 141 35.21 -14.72 4.10
CA LEU A 141 36.62 -14.55 3.77
C LEU A 141 37.54 -15.43 4.64
N GLY A 142 37.19 -15.60 5.92
CA GLY A 142 37.87 -16.49 6.86
C GLY A 142 37.79 -17.96 6.43
N LEU A 143 36.63 -18.41 5.95
CA LEU A 143 36.47 -19.76 5.39
C LEU A 143 37.36 -19.98 4.16
N ILE A 144 37.44 -18.99 3.26
CA ILE A 144 38.35 -19.09 2.11
C ILE A 144 39.80 -19.20 2.57
N TRP A 145 40.21 -18.35 3.51
CA TRP A 145 41.57 -18.38 4.06
C TRP A 145 41.89 -19.74 4.71
N LEU A 146 40.92 -20.32 5.43
CA LEU A 146 41.05 -21.65 6.04
C LEU A 146 41.23 -22.73 4.96
N PHE A 147 40.40 -22.73 3.91
CA PHE A 147 40.57 -23.67 2.80
C PHE A 147 41.89 -23.46 2.04
N GLN A 148 42.37 -22.22 1.89
CA GLN A 148 43.68 -21.97 1.28
C GLN A 148 44.83 -22.47 2.16
N SER A 149 44.71 -22.36 3.49
CA SER A 149 45.75 -22.76 4.44
C SER A 149 45.86 -24.29 4.62
N PHE A 150 44.73 -25.01 4.51
CA PHE A 150 44.68 -26.47 4.72
C PHE A 150 44.36 -27.29 3.45
N GLY A 151 44.02 -26.62 2.34
CA GLY A 151 43.46 -27.23 1.14
C GLY A 151 44.39 -28.12 0.33
N HIS A 152 45.71 -28.04 0.53
CA HIS A 152 46.67 -28.95 -0.09
C HIS A 152 46.47 -30.43 0.31
N LYS A 153 45.73 -30.71 1.40
CA LYS A 153 45.36 -32.07 1.85
C LYS A 153 43.96 -32.52 1.43
N ILE A 154 43.10 -31.61 0.98
CA ILE A 154 41.70 -31.90 0.65
C ILE A 154 41.63 -32.33 -0.82
N ASN A 155 41.19 -33.56 -1.09
CA ASN A 155 41.04 -34.06 -2.45
C ASN A 155 39.87 -33.34 -3.14
N THR A 156 40.22 -32.36 -3.94
CA THR A 156 39.38 -31.53 -4.81
C THR A 156 38.42 -32.31 -5.71
N LYS A 157 38.74 -33.56 -6.06
CA LYS A 157 37.78 -34.46 -6.73
C LYS A 157 36.60 -34.82 -5.82
N ILE A 158 36.84 -35.04 -4.52
CA ILE A 158 35.79 -35.33 -3.54
C ILE A 158 34.85 -34.13 -3.41
N LEU A 159 35.40 -32.92 -3.39
CA LEU A 159 34.62 -31.68 -3.29
C LEU A 159 33.72 -31.47 -4.53
N LEU A 160 34.26 -31.71 -5.73
CA LEU A 160 33.52 -31.66 -6.99
C LEU A 160 32.46 -32.77 -7.07
N THR A 161 32.80 -33.98 -6.64
CA THR A 161 31.84 -35.10 -6.57
C THR A 161 30.71 -34.81 -5.58
N PHE A 162 31.01 -34.19 -4.43
CA PHE A 162 29.99 -33.78 -3.45
C PHE A 162 29.04 -32.74 -4.05
N ILE A 163 29.58 -31.73 -4.73
CA ILE A 163 28.80 -30.71 -5.44
C ILE A 163 27.89 -31.35 -6.51
N LEU A 164 28.41 -32.31 -7.28
CA LEU A 164 27.65 -32.99 -8.34
C LEU A 164 26.55 -33.91 -7.77
N ILE A 165 26.84 -34.65 -6.70
CA ILE A 165 25.87 -35.56 -6.06
C ILE A 165 24.75 -34.77 -5.40
N PHE A 166 25.07 -33.77 -4.58
CA PHE A 166 24.05 -32.98 -3.87
C PHE A 166 23.32 -32.00 -4.79
N GLY A 167 24.01 -31.44 -5.80
CA GLY A 167 23.35 -30.65 -6.85
C GLY A 167 22.42 -31.50 -7.73
N GLY A 168 22.76 -32.75 -8.01
CA GLY A 168 21.88 -33.69 -8.72
C GLY A 168 20.72 -34.22 -7.86
N ALA A 169 20.89 -34.31 -6.54
CA ALA A 169 19.86 -34.77 -5.62
C ALA A 169 18.64 -33.83 -5.58
N ASP A 170 18.83 -32.52 -5.77
CA ASP A 170 17.74 -31.56 -5.82
C ASP A 170 16.81 -31.79 -7.03
N LEU A 171 17.36 -32.20 -8.18
CA LEU A 171 16.56 -32.56 -9.38
C LEU A 171 15.68 -33.80 -9.15
N ILE A 172 16.12 -34.71 -8.28
CA ILE A 172 15.37 -35.94 -7.93
C ILE A 172 14.35 -35.65 -6.83
N LEU A 173 14.69 -34.77 -5.88
CA LEU A 173 13.84 -34.42 -4.74
C LEU A 173 12.84 -33.30 -5.06
N ALA A 174 12.97 -32.62 -6.21
CA ALA A 174 12.18 -31.45 -6.63
C ALA A 174 10.65 -31.60 -6.46
N SER A 175 10.11 -32.81 -6.65
CA SER A 175 8.68 -33.10 -6.50
C SER A 175 8.17 -33.10 -5.06
N SER A 176 9.07 -33.08 -4.06
CA SER A 176 8.75 -33.23 -2.63
C SER A 176 9.11 -31.98 -1.80
N ILE A 177 9.50 -30.87 -2.45
CA ILE A 177 10.07 -29.68 -1.80
C ILE A 177 8.96 -28.67 -1.49
N LYS A 178 8.83 -28.31 -0.20
CA LYS A 178 7.91 -27.24 0.23
C LYS A 178 8.54 -25.86 -0.02
N PRO A 179 7.77 -24.80 -0.33
CA PRO A 179 8.32 -23.44 -0.48
C PRO A 179 9.14 -22.95 0.71
N VAL A 180 8.82 -23.42 1.92
CA VAL A 180 9.53 -23.12 3.17
C VAL A 180 10.97 -23.65 3.18
N SER A 181 11.30 -24.72 2.44
CA SER A 181 12.66 -25.27 2.38
C SER A 181 13.54 -24.64 1.30
N GLN A 182 13.00 -23.77 0.44
CA GLN A 182 13.78 -23.17 -0.64
C GLN A 182 14.79 -22.14 -0.12
N ASN A 183 15.95 -22.10 -0.76
CA ASN A 183 16.91 -21.02 -0.60
C ASN A 183 16.26 -19.70 -1.07
N LYS A 184 16.36 -18.63 -0.27
CA LYS A 184 15.61 -17.39 -0.51
C LYS A 184 16.03 -16.66 -1.79
N ILE A 185 17.31 -16.68 -2.17
CA ILE A 185 17.76 -16.14 -3.46
C ILE A 185 17.16 -16.96 -4.62
N ASN A 186 17.15 -18.28 -4.51
CA ASN A 186 16.55 -19.13 -5.54
C ASN A 186 15.05 -18.88 -5.69
N PHE A 187 14.33 -18.76 -4.56
CA PHE A 187 12.91 -18.38 -4.55
C PHE A 187 12.71 -17.02 -5.24
N LEU A 188 13.46 -15.99 -4.85
CA LEU A 188 13.33 -14.64 -5.42
C LEU A 188 13.53 -14.65 -6.95
N LEU A 189 14.58 -15.31 -7.43
CA LEU A 189 14.89 -15.36 -8.86
C LEU A 189 13.84 -16.18 -9.64
N SER A 190 13.44 -17.33 -9.12
CA SER A 190 12.43 -18.19 -9.77
C SER A 190 11.07 -17.49 -9.84
N ASP A 191 10.67 -16.77 -8.79
CA ASP A 191 9.42 -16.01 -8.78
C ASP A 191 9.45 -14.81 -9.73
N ILE A 192 10.58 -14.09 -9.80
CA ILE A 192 10.79 -13.02 -10.81
C ILE A 192 10.67 -13.59 -12.21
N MET A 193 11.36 -14.70 -12.51
CA MET A 193 11.31 -15.34 -13.84
C MET A 193 9.89 -15.79 -14.19
N ARG A 194 9.20 -16.46 -13.26
CA ARG A 194 7.80 -16.88 -13.43
C ARG A 194 6.90 -15.68 -13.74
N THR A 195 6.99 -14.62 -12.93
CA THR A 195 6.21 -13.39 -13.09
C THR A 195 6.49 -12.72 -14.45
N GLN A 196 7.74 -12.67 -14.90
CA GLN A 196 8.08 -12.12 -16.22
C GLN A 196 7.56 -12.99 -17.37
N ASN A 197 7.60 -14.31 -17.24
CA ASN A 197 7.03 -15.24 -18.22
C ASN A 197 5.50 -15.13 -18.29
N ASP A 198 4.83 -14.99 -17.15
CA ASP A 198 3.39 -14.75 -17.07
C ASP A 198 3.02 -13.43 -17.74
N LYS A 199 3.81 -12.38 -17.53
CA LYS A 199 3.65 -11.08 -18.19
C LYS A 199 3.84 -11.19 -19.71
N ALA A 200 4.88 -11.88 -20.16
CA ALA A 200 5.12 -12.13 -21.58
C ALA A 200 3.93 -12.89 -22.19
N SER A 201 3.49 -13.98 -21.57
CA SER A 201 2.36 -14.81 -22.03
C SER A 201 1.03 -14.04 -22.04
N ALA A 202 0.81 -13.15 -21.07
CA ALA A 202 -0.37 -12.29 -21.00
C ALA A 202 -0.30 -11.06 -21.93
N SER A 203 0.84 -10.81 -22.57
CA SER A 203 1.06 -9.70 -23.53
C SER A 203 1.34 -10.17 -24.96
N GLU A 204 1.65 -11.45 -25.17
CA GLU A 204 1.86 -12.07 -26.47
C GLU A 204 0.57 -12.17 -27.30
N GLY A 205 0.66 -11.71 -28.56
CA GLY A 205 -0.37 -11.85 -29.57
C GLY A 205 -1.40 -10.71 -29.62
N ASN A 206 -2.15 -10.66 -30.73
CA ASN A 206 -3.35 -9.84 -30.85
C ASN A 206 -4.37 -10.29 -29.79
N LEU A 207 -4.30 -9.74 -28.57
CA LEU A 207 -5.32 -9.90 -27.53
C LEU A 207 -6.62 -9.30 -28.07
N SER A 208 -7.39 -10.12 -28.79
CA SER A 208 -8.70 -9.77 -29.34
C SER A 208 -9.76 -10.53 -28.58
N PHE A 209 -10.58 -9.81 -27.84
CA PHE A 209 -11.79 -10.34 -27.24
C PHE A 209 -12.96 -10.15 -28.23
N LYS A 210 -13.99 -11.00 -28.13
CA LYS A 210 -15.20 -10.90 -28.97
C LYS A 210 -15.86 -9.51 -28.89
N LYS A 211 -15.81 -8.89 -27.71
CA LYS A 211 -16.26 -7.53 -27.46
C LYS A 211 -15.05 -6.63 -27.21
N GLU A 212 -15.09 -5.41 -27.73
CA GLU A 212 -14.07 -4.38 -27.46
C GLU A 212 -14.00 -4.02 -25.96
N PHE A 213 -15.14 -4.09 -25.25
CA PHE A 213 -15.25 -3.90 -23.80
C PHE A 213 -15.78 -5.20 -23.17
N PRO A 214 -14.91 -6.17 -22.83
CA PRO A 214 -15.34 -7.52 -22.45
C PRO A 214 -16.19 -7.59 -21.18
N LEU A 215 -15.98 -6.66 -20.24
CA LEU A 215 -16.73 -6.58 -18.99
C LEU A 215 -18.11 -5.92 -19.13
N GLU A 216 -18.42 -5.32 -20.29
CA GLU A 216 -19.68 -4.62 -20.48
C GLU A 216 -20.88 -5.60 -20.51
N LYS A 217 -21.75 -5.46 -19.51
CA LYS A 217 -22.97 -6.27 -19.29
C LYS A 217 -24.15 -5.40 -18.86
N SER A 218 -25.37 -5.94 -18.91
CA SER A 218 -26.57 -5.20 -18.49
C SER A 218 -26.48 -4.90 -17.00
N ALA A 219 -26.96 -3.73 -16.55
CA ALA A 219 -27.07 -3.46 -15.13
C ALA A 219 -28.06 -4.41 -14.43
N ASP A 220 -29.10 -4.87 -15.16
CA ASP A 220 -30.14 -5.78 -14.66
C ASP A 220 -29.63 -7.22 -14.43
N ASP A 221 -28.42 -7.53 -14.90
CA ASP A 221 -27.76 -8.82 -14.68
C ASP A 221 -27.38 -8.98 -13.19
N THR A 222 -27.09 -7.87 -12.48
CA THR A 222 -26.85 -7.88 -11.03
C THR A 222 -28.16 -7.69 -10.27
N LYS A 223 -28.62 -8.76 -9.60
CA LYS A 223 -29.87 -8.74 -8.83
C LYS A 223 -29.73 -7.96 -7.52
N ASP A 224 -30.82 -7.34 -7.09
CA ASP A 224 -30.90 -6.74 -5.76
C ASP A 224 -31.10 -7.83 -4.71
N VAL A 225 -29.99 -8.25 -4.13
CA VAL A 225 -29.93 -9.25 -3.05
C VAL A 225 -30.08 -8.63 -1.67
N LEU A 226 -29.98 -7.29 -1.53
CA LEU A 226 -30.01 -6.59 -0.25
C LEU A 226 -31.42 -6.09 0.10
N GLY A 227 -32.20 -5.61 -0.88
CA GLY A 227 -33.57 -5.10 -0.71
C GLY A 227 -34.46 -5.98 0.19
N PRO A 228 -34.44 -7.32 0.06
CA PRO A 228 -35.17 -8.22 0.94
C PRO A 228 -34.79 -8.21 2.42
N PHE A 229 -33.78 -7.43 2.85
CA PHE A 229 -33.33 -7.28 4.24
C PHE A 229 -33.56 -5.88 4.82
N PHE A 230 -33.90 -4.90 3.99
CA PHE A 230 -34.04 -3.50 4.40
C PHE A 230 -35.51 -3.04 4.47
N ASN A 231 -35.78 -2.11 5.37
CA ASN A 231 -36.92 -1.21 5.34
C ASN A 231 -36.54 0.00 4.47
N ILE A 232 -37.18 0.14 3.31
CA ILE A 232 -36.81 1.17 2.33
C ILE A 232 -37.47 2.50 2.72
N GLU A 233 -36.63 3.46 3.08
CA GLU A 233 -37.05 4.84 3.32
C GLU A 233 -37.23 5.62 2.02
N LYS A 234 -37.92 6.77 2.07
CA LYS A 234 -38.12 7.63 0.89
C LYS A 234 -36.84 8.33 0.44
N GLU A 235 -36.05 8.79 1.40
CA GLU A 235 -34.81 9.52 1.14
C GLU A 235 -33.64 8.56 1.00
N LYS A 236 -32.73 8.86 0.07
CA LYS A 236 -31.54 8.03 -0.18
C LYS A 236 -30.70 7.90 1.10
N PRO A 237 -30.22 6.70 1.48
CA PRO A 237 -29.43 6.53 2.68
C PRO A 237 -28.02 7.07 2.51
N ASN A 238 -27.41 7.46 3.62
CA ASN A 238 -25.96 7.60 3.70
C ASN A 238 -25.31 6.23 3.59
N VAL A 239 -24.11 6.17 3.01
CA VAL A 239 -23.30 4.96 2.92
C VAL A 239 -21.95 5.24 3.57
N VAL A 240 -21.58 4.47 4.59
CA VAL A 240 -20.33 4.62 5.34
C VAL A 240 -19.53 3.34 5.23
N PHE A 241 -18.40 3.39 4.52
CA PHE A 241 -17.41 2.33 4.48
C PHE A 241 -16.42 2.49 5.61
N ILE A 242 -16.19 1.42 6.36
CA ILE A 242 -15.14 1.31 7.37
C ILE A 242 -14.24 0.15 6.94
N ILE A 243 -13.10 0.50 6.36
CA ILE A 243 -12.10 -0.44 5.86
C ILE A 243 -11.01 -0.54 6.92
N MET A 244 -10.88 -1.72 7.52
CA MET A 244 -10.07 -1.93 8.71
C MET A 244 -8.73 -2.56 8.35
N GLU A 245 -7.65 -1.81 8.56
CA GLU A 245 -6.26 -2.23 8.33
C GLU A 245 -5.97 -3.57 9.03
N GLY A 246 -5.50 -4.55 8.27
CA GLY A 246 -5.01 -5.83 8.80
C GLY A 246 -6.07 -6.73 9.45
N LEU A 247 -7.36 -6.40 9.38
CA LEU A 247 -8.43 -7.18 10.01
C LEU A 247 -8.78 -8.44 9.19
N GLY A 248 -8.14 -9.55 9.50
CA GLY A 248 -8.54 -10.88 9.02
C GLY A 248 -9.61 -11.55 9.88
N SER A 249 -10.34 -12.50 9.31
CA SER A 249 -11.34 -13.31 10.03
C SER A 249 -10.73 -14.18 11.14
N ASP A 250 -9.42 -14.45 11.06
CA ASP A 250 -8.66 -15.11 12.13
C ASP A 250 -8.78 -14.41 13.49
N PHE A 251 -9.05 -13.11 13.52
CA PHE A 251 -9.08 -12.28 14.74
C PHE A 251 -10.49 -12.06 15.31
N THR A 252 -11.53 -12.44 14.58
CA THR A 252 -12.94 -12.26 14.98
C THR A 252 -13.55 -13.55 15.55
N ASP A 253 -14.80 -13.47 16.04
CA ASP A 253 -15.60 -14.47 16.78
C ASP A 253 -15.15 -15.95 16.69
N ASP A 254 -15.09 -16.54 15.49
CA ASP A 254 -14.77 -17.96 15.28
C ASP A 254 -13.33 -18.24 14.79
N GLY A 255 -12.49 -17.20 14.70
CA GLY A 255 -11.11 -17.29 14.24
C GLY A 255 -10.14 -17.92 15.24
N GLU A 256 -8.99 -18.37 14.73
CA GLU A 256 -7.92 -19.02 15.51
C GLU A 256 -7.33 -18.11 16.62
N TYR A 257 -7.42 -16.80 16.44
CA TYR A 257 -6.88 -15.77 17.32
C TYR A 257 -7.98 -14.89 17.94
N LYS A 258 -9.18 -15.43 18.11
CA LYS A 258 -10.38 -14.74 18.62
C LYS A 258 -10.26 -14.13 20.02
N GLY A 259 -11.17 -13.20 20.32
CA GLY A 259 -11.38 -12.62 21.66
C GLY A 259 -10.73 -11.25 21.88
N PHE A 260 -10.17 -10.65 20.82
CA PHE A 260 -9.55 -9.33 20.85
C PHE A 260 -10.35 -8.28 20.07
N THR A 261 -11.55 -8.63 19.59
CA THR A 261 -12.47 -7.75 18.84
C THR A 261 -13.92 -7.85 19.34
N PRO A 262 -14.18 -7.68 20.65
CA PRO A 262 -15.49 -7.95 21.23
C PRO A 262 -16.64 -7.13 20.63
N TYR A 263 -16.40 -5.90 20.17
CA TYR A 263 -17.45 -5.10 19.53
C TYR A 263 -17.81 -5.65 18.14
N LEU A 264 -16.82 -5.92 17.30
CA LEU A 264 -17.03 -6.57 15.99
C LEU A 264 -17.72 -7.93 16.13
N ASP A 265 -17.32 -8.74 17.12
CA ASP A 265 -17.96 -10.03 17.41
C ASP A 265 -19.45 -9.82 17.73
N SER A 266 -19.78 -8.78 18.51
CA SER A 266 -21.17 -8.41 18.81
C SER A 266 -21.98 -7.96 17.58
N LEU A 267 -21.32 -7.47 16.52
CA LEU A 267 -21.98 -7.01 15.29
C LEU A 267 -22.44 -8.17 14.40
N THR A 268 -21.85 -9.37 14.53
CA THR A 268 -22.21 -10.55 13.72
C THR A 268 -23.71 -10.86 13.79
N SER A 269 -24.30 -10.74 14.97
CA SER A 269 -25.74 -10.99 15.22
C SER A 269 -26.65 -9.80 14.88
N LYS A 270 -26.07 -8.61 14.71
CA LYS A 270 -26.76 -7.33 14.46
C LYS A 270 -26.71 -6.89 12.99
N SER A 271 -26.04 -7.66 12.14
CA SER A 271 -25.73 -7.29 10.76
C SER A 271 -26.19 -8.36 9.77
N LEU A 272 -26.08 -8.04 8.49
CA LEU A 272 -25.87 -9.06 7.46
C LEU A 272 -24.37 -9.39 7.46
N TYR A 273 -24.03 -10.64 7.76
CA TYR A 273 -22.66 -11.08 7.99
C TYR A 273 -22.26 -12.21 7.03
N TRP A 274 -21.13 -12.07 6.36
CA TRP A 274 -20.55 -13.12 5.51
C TRP A 274 -19.38 -13.76 6.22
N GLU A 275 -19.50 -15.06 6.51
CA GLU A 275 -18.46 -15.87 7.15
C GLU A 275 -17.30 -16.13 6.19
N ASN A 276 -17.62 -16.36 4.91
CA ASN A 276 -16.66 -16.75 3.88
C ASN A 276 -16.44 -15.60 2.89
N PHE A 277 -15.91 -14.49 3.39
CA PHE A 277 -15.66 -13.31 2.57
C PHE A 277 -14.16 -13.07 2.33
N VAL A 278 -13.79 -12.69 1.11
CA VAL A 278 -12.38 -12.54 0.74
C VAL A 278 -12.04 -11.15 0.21
N SER A 279 -10.92 -10.62 0.67
CA SER A 279 -10.26 -9.49 0.02
C SER A 279 -9.68 -9.94 -1.33
N ASN A 280 -9.76 -9.09 -2.34
CA ASN A 280 -9.19 -9.40 -3.65
C ASN A 280 -7.67 -9.20 -3.71
N ALA A 281 -7.08 -8.59 -2.67
CA ALA A 281 -5.65 -8.42 -2.56
C ALA A 281 -5.16 -8.70 -1.14
N GLY A 282 -3.92 -9.19 -1.03
CA GLY A 282 -3.29 -9.42 0.26
C GLY A 282 -2.66 -8.15 0.85
N ARG A 283 -2.75 -6.98 0.23
CA ARG A 283 -2.21 -5.69 0.73
C ARG A 283 -3.21 -4.56 0.44
N THR A 284 -3.17 -3.50 1.24
CA THR A 284 -4.13 -2.37 1.22
C THR A 284 -4.36 -1.77 -0.17
N PHE A 285 -3.33 -1.76 -1.04
CA PHE A 285 -3.40 -1.22 -2.41
C PHE A 285 -4.57 -1.76 -3.26
N GLY A 286 -5.05 -2.97 -2.98
CA GLY A 286 -6.15 -3.59 -3.73
C GLY A 286 -7.54 -3.31 -3.16
N ALA A 287 -7.65 -2.78 -1.94
CA ALA A 287 -8.93 -2.61 -1.25
C ALA A 287 -9.83 -1.58 -1.93
N LEU A 288 -9.32 -0.36 -2.17
CA LEU A 288 -10.11 0.72 -2.79
C LEU A 288 -10.59 0.38 -4.21
N PRO A 289 -9.73 -0.09 -5.16
CA PRO A 289 -10.20 -0.45 -6.50
C PRO A 289 -11.23 -1.58 -6.51
N SER A 290 -11.07 -2.57 -5.63
CA SER A 290 -11.97 -3.72 -5.56
C SER A 290 -13.32 -3.34 -4.94
N LEU A 291 -13.30 -2.73 -3.75
CA LEU A 291 -14.52 -2.36 -3.02
C LEU A 291 -15.29 -1.26 -3.71
N MET A 292 -14.62 -0.24 -4.27
CA MET A 292 -15.28 0.93 -4.85
C MET A 292 -15.61 0.75 -6.32
N GLY A 293 -14.88 -0.08 -7.07
CA GLY A 293 -15.05 -0.13 -8.52
C GLY A 293 -15.23 -1.53 -9.11
N SER A 294 -15.08 -2.60 -8.32
CA SER A 294 -15.10 -3.97 -8.85
C SER A 294 -14.12 -4.11 -10.04
N LEU A 295 -12.91 -3.57 -9.89
CA LEU A 295 -11.95 -3.35 -10.98
C LEU A 295 -10.94 -4.50 -11.12
N PRO A 296 -10.32 -4.66 -12.30
CA PRO A 296 -9.15 -5.52 -12.46
C PRO A 296 -7.94 -4.99 -11.66
N PHE A 297 -6.86 -5.77 -11.59
CA PHE A 297 -5.69 -5.44 -10.79
C PHE A 297 -4.63 -4.60 -11.49
N GLY A 298 -4.51 -4.66 -12.82
CA GLY A 298 -3.30 -4.17 -13.49
C GLY A 298 -2.07 -5.02 -13.16
N GLU A 299 -0.89 -4.56 -13.55
CA GLU A 299 0.36 -5.30 -13.36
C GLU A 299 0.84 -5.23 -11.91
N ASN A 300 1.06 -4.01 -11.39
CA ASN A 300 1.58 -3.78 -10.04
C ASN A 300 0.49 -3.34 -9.04
N GLY A 301 -0.79 -3.49 -9.39
CA GLY A 301 -1.93 -2.93 -8.67
C GLY A 301 -2.60 -1.80 -9.43
N PHE A 302 -3.92 -1.63 -9.25
CA PHE A 302 -4.70 -0.79 -10.15
C PHE A 302 -4.38 0.69 -9.95
N MET A 303 -4.14 1.10 -8.71
CA MET A 303 -3.77 2.48 -8.35
C MET A 303 -2.36 2.85 -8.85
N GLU A 304 -1.53 1.88 -9.22
CA GLU A 304 -0.20 2.12 -9.81
C GLU A 304 -0.25 2.50 -11.30
N LEU A 305 -1.39 2.25 -11.98
CA LEU A 305 -1.54 2.53 -13.40
C LEU A 305 -1.53 4.06 -13.65
N ASN A 306 -0.68 4.51 -14.57
CA ASN A 306 -0.64 5.91 -15.01
C ASN A 306 -0.52 5.99 -16.55
N PRO A 307 -1.55 6.48 -17.27
CA PRO A 307 -2.84 6.93 -16.75
C PRO A 307 -3.71 5.76 -16.25
N LEU A 308 -4.61 6.04 -15.29
CA LEU A 308 -5.66 5.10 -14.92
C LEU A 308 -6.57 4.83 -16.13
N PRO A 309 -6.95 3.56 -16.40
CA PRO A 309 -7.94 3.24 -17.42
C PRO A 309 -9.29 3.93 -17.14
N LYS A 310 -10.08 4.22 -18.17
CA LYS A 310 -11.47 4.68 -18.08
C LYS A 310 -12.30 3.64 -17.34
N HIS A 311 -12.88 4.01 -16.20
CA HIS A 311 -13.69 3.12 -15.37
C HIS A 311 -14.76 3.92 -14.61
N ASN A 312 -15.80 3.22 -14.13
CA ASN A 312 -16.75 3.78 -13.18
C ASN A 312 -16.53 3.14 -11.81
N SER A 313 -16.84 3.88 -10.75
CA SER A 313 -16.84 3.41 -9.37
C SER A 313 -18.10 3.85 -8.65
N LEU A 314 -18.39 3.23 -7.51
CA LEU A 314 -19.38 3.65 -6.54
C LEU A 314 -19.24 5.13 -6.19
N ILE A 315 -18.01 5.65 -6.01
CA ILE A 315 -17.77 7.07 -5.75
C ILE A 315 -18.37 7.93 -6.87
N SER A 316 -17.98 7.64 -8.12
CA SER A 316 -18.45 8.40 -9.28
C SER A 316 -19.95 8.27 -9.52
N ILE A 317 -20.52 7.08 -9.30
CA ILE A 317 -21.94 6.79 -9.46
C ILE A 317 -22.76 7.53 -8.41
N LEU A 318 -22.39 7.43 -7.13
CA LEU A 318 -23.10 8.10 -6.04
C LEU A 318 -23.00 9.62 -6.19
N LYS A 319 -21.82 10.16 -6.54
CA LYS A 319 -21.65 11.59 -6.81
C LYS A 319 -22.57 12.09 -7.92
N SER A 320 -22.67 11.35 -9.02
CA SER A 320 -23.60 11.69 -10.12
C SER A 320 -25.07 11.70 -9.68
N ASN A 321 -25.38 11.04 -8.56
CA ASN A 321 -26.70 10.90 -7.98
C ASN A 321 -26.95 11.80 -6.76
N GLY A 322 -26.12 12.82 -6.58
CA GLY A 322 -26.29 13.87 -5.58
C GLY A 322 -25.60 13.61 -4.24
N TYR A 323 -24.79 12.55 -4.13
CA TYR A 323 -24.03 12.29 -2.91
C TYR A 323 -22.86 13.24 -2.77
N THR A 324 -22.62 13.72 -1.54
CA THR A 324 -21.30 14.26 -1.17
C THR A 324 -20.38 13.11 -0.76
N THR A 325 -19.14 13.10 -1.25
CA THR A 325 -18.21 11.98 -1.09
C THR A 325 -16.95 12.41 -0.32
N THR A 326 -16.62 11.72 0.78
CA THR A 326 -15.42 12.05 1.59
C THR A 326 -14.62 10.78 1.92
N TYR A 327 -13.31 10.86 1.74
CA TYR A 327 -12.36 9.85 2.21
C TYR A 327 -11.64 10.35 3.48
N TYR A 328 -11.47 9.48 4.47
CA TYR A 328 -10.81 9.76 5.74
C TYR A 328 -9.69 8.75 5.98
N SER A 329 -8.49 9.22 6.31
CA SER A 329 -7.39 8.38 6.76
C SER A 329 -6.43 9.12 7.69
N GLY A 330 -5.67 8.38 8.48
CA GLY A 330 -4.66 8.93 9.39
C GLY A 330 -3.29 9.15 8.75
N ASP A 331 -3.05 8.54 7.59
CA ASP A 331 -1.79 8.51 6.84
C ASP A 331 -1.78 9.50 5.67
N GLU A 332 -0.69 9.54 4.92
CA GLU A 332 -0.63 10.29 3.66
C GLU A 332 -1.40 9.58 2.54
N SER A 333 -2.37 10.27 1.95
CA SER A 333 -3.18 9.72 0.85
C SER A 333 -2.38 9.52 -0.46
N THR A 334 -1.16 10.03 -0.57
CA THR A 334 -0.22 9.77 -1.68
C THR A 334 0.45 8.40 -1.58
N PHE A 335 0.61 7.85 -0.37
CA PHE A 335 1.11 6.48 -0.18
C PHE A 335 0.17 5.49 -0.89
N ASP A 336 0.74 4.53 -1.63
CA ASP A 336 0.00 3.59 -2.49
C ASP A 336 -0.92 4.27 -3.54
N ARG A 337 -0.67 5.55 -3.85
CA ARG A 337 -1.42 6.34 -4.85
C ARG A 337 -2.93 6.38 -4.62
N LYS A 338 -3.38 6.29 -3.36
CA LYS A 338 -4.80 6.33 -2.99
C LYS A 338 -5.48 7.60 -3.51
N SER A 339 -4.83 8.75 -3.35
CA SER A 339 -5.32 10.06 -3.81
C SER A 339 -5.55 10.11 -5.33
N ASN A 340 -4.69 9.48 -6.13
CA ASN A 340 -4.84 9.43 -7.59
C ASN A 340 -6.13 8.68 -7.98
N PHE A 341 -6.39 7.54 -7.35
CA PHE A 341 -7.63 6.79 -7.56
C PHE A 341 -8.86 7.56 -7.09
N LEU A 342 -8.81 8.14 -5.89
CA LEU A 342 -9.93 8.88 -5.30
C LEU A 342 -10.28 10.13 -6.13
N GLU A 343 -9.29 10.91 -6.54
CA GLU A 343 -9.48 12.11 -7.36
C GLU A 343 -9.98 11.78 -8.77
N TYR A 344 -9.44 10.73 -9.39
CA TYR A 344 -9.92 10.26 -10.69
C TYR A 344 -11.41 9.89 -10.66
N ASN A 345 -11.84 9.27 -9.56
CA ASN A 345 -13.23 8.90 -9.33
C ASN A 345 -14.11 10.05 -8.82
N GLY A 346 -13.53 11.25 -8.69
CA GLY A 346 -14.24 12.46 -8.37
C GLY A 346 -14.61 12.59 -6.90
N ILE A 347 -13.85 12.05 -5.95
CA ILE A 347 -14.07 12.32 -4.52
C ILE A 347 -14.19 13.84 -4.26
N ASP A 348 -15.11 14.29 -3.41
CA ASP A 348 -15.24 15.73 -3.09
C ASP A 348 -14.18 16.18 -2.10
N LYS A 349 -13.81 15.31 -1.17
CA LYS A 349 -12.87 15.60 -0.10
C LYS A 349 -12.02 14.39 0.26
N ILE A 350 -10.73 14.64 0.48
CA ILE A 350 -9.80 13.70 1.12
C ILE A 350 -9.36 14.36 2.43
N ILE A 351 -9.60 13.72 3.56
CA ILE A 351 -9.19 14.13 4.90
C ILE A 351 -8.10 13.15 5.36
N ASP A 352 -6.86 13.47 5.01
CA ASP A 352 -5.65 12.72 5.32
C ASP A 352 -4.81 13.43 6.38
N ILE A 353 -3.63 12.92 6.72
CA ILE A 353 -2.74 13.45 7.78
C ILE A 353 -2.53 14.98 7.72
N ASN A 354 -2.56 15.56 6.52
CA ASN A 354 -2.38 16.98 6.25
C ASN A 354 -3.54 17.87 6.73
N LYS A 355 -4.68 17.28 7.13
CA LYS A 355 -5.91 17.99 7.53
C LYS A 355 -6.30 17.77 8.99
N PHE A 356 -5.41 17.16 9.77
CA PHE A 356 -5.53 17.04 11.21
C PHE A 356 -4.82 18.23 11.87
N GLY A 357 -5.58 19.02 12.63
CA GLY A 357 -5.04 20.17 13.34
C GLY A 357 -4.31 19.78 14.62
N PRO A 358 -3.74 20.76 15.34
CA PRO A 358 -2.93 20.52 16.55
C PRO A 358 -3.71 19.95 17.74
N GLY A 359 -5.05 19.91 17.67
CA GLY A 359 -5.89 19.27 18.66
C GLY A 359 -5.99 17.75 18.53
N TYR A 360 -5.26 17.11 17.60
CA TYR A 360 -5.24 15.66 17.35
C TYR A 360 -3.87 15.10 17.71
N VAL A 361 -3.82 13.89 18.26
CA VAL A 361 -2.58 13.25 18.70
C VAL A 361 -2.12 12.19 17.68
N LYS A 362 -0.94 12.39 17.09
CA LYS A 362 -0.32 11.38 16.21
C LYS A 362 0.24 10.21 17.03
N THR A 363 0.35 9.04 16.40
CA THR A 363 1.20 7.96 16.91
C THR A 363 2.64 8.46 17.05
N LYS A 364 3.32 8.02 18.11
CA LYS A 364 4.69 8.43 18.40
C LYS A 364 5.62 8.01 17.26
N GLU A 365 6.59 8.86 16.95
CA GLU A 365 7.67 8.49 16.03
C GLU A 365 8.52 7.36 16.60
N ASN A 366 8.94 6.44 15.73
CA ASN A 366 9.92 5.42 16.08
C ASN A 366 11.32 6.02 16.26
N SER A 367 12.33 5.20 16.58
CA SER A 367 13.70 5.68 16.79
C SER A 367 14.34 6.37 15.57
N GLY A 368 13.77 6.15 14.37
CA GLY A 368 14.18 6.78 13.12
C GLY A 368 13.40 8.05 12.78
N GLY A 369 12.52 8.55 13.67
CA GLY A 369 11.71 9.75 13.42
C GLY A 369 10.48 9.51 12.53
N PHE A 370 10.13 8.25 12.25
CA PHE A 370 8.99 7.91 11.39
C PHE A 370 7.72 7.62 12.19
N SER A 371 6.58 8.15 11.73
CA SER A 371 5.23 7.81 12.21
C SER A 371 4.27 7.70 11.02
N TRP A 372 3.42 6.68 11.01
CA TRP A 372 2.39 6.53 9.98
C TRP A 372 1.34 7.64 10.01
N GLY A 373 1.12 8.26 11.17
CA GLY A 373 0.18 9.36 11.32
C GLY A 373 -0.78 9.19 12.50
N PHE A 374 -2.07 9.37 12.26
CA PHE A 374 -3.08 9.41 13.32
C PHE A 374 -3.73 8.04 13.58
N PRO A 375 -3.87 7.62 14.86
CA PRO A 375 -4.49 6.35 15.21
C PRO A 375 -6.01 6.39 15.03
N ASP A 376 -6.64 5.21 15.06
CA ASP A 376 -8.05 5.01 14.68
C ASP A 376 -9.03 5.88 15.47
N ALA A 377 -8.84 6.04 16.79
CA ALA A 377 -9.69 6.91 17.60
C ALA A 377 -9.68 8.37 17.11
N GLU A 378 -8.53 8.85 16.63
CA GLU A 378 -8.39 10.21 16.09
C GLU A 378 -8.97 10.33 14.68
N ILE A 379 -8.84 9.28 13.86
CA ILE A 379 -9.50 9.20 12.54
C ILE A 379 -11.03 9.30 12.73
N TYR A 380 -11.60 8.47 13.60
CA TYR A 380 -13.04 8.50 13.87
C TYR A 380 -13.51 9.81 14.49
N ARG A 381 -12.73 10.39 15.41
CA ARG A 381 -13.04 11.71 15.99
C ARG A 381 -13.01 12.80 14.93
N LYS A 382 -12.04 12.76 14.02
CA LYS A 382 -11.93 13.68 12.88
C LYS A 382 -13.12 13.52 11.94
N THR A 383 -13.51 12.28 11.63
CA THR A 383 -14.72 12.00 10.84
C THR A 383 -15.93 12.67 11.48
N LEU A 384 -16.25 12.37 12.73
CA LEU A 384 -17.40 12.96 13.44
C LEU A 384 -17.38 14.50 13.46
N ALA A 385 -16.20 15.11 13.58
CA ALA A 385 -16.04 16.57 13.56
C ALA A 385 -16.29 17.20 12.16
N GLU A 386 -15.97 16.48 11.08
CA GLU A 386 -16.21 16.91 9.71
C GLU A 386 -17.67 16.68 9.26
N LEU A 387 -18.35 15.71 9.88
CA LEU A 387 -19.76 15.41 9.67
C LEU A 387 -20.69 16.47 10.29
N LYS A 388 -20.50 17.75 9.95
CA LYS A 388 -21.44 18.83 10.29
C LYS A 388 -22.78 18.61 9.58
N ALA A 389 -23.87 19.14 10.12
CA ALA A 389 -25.21 19.08 9.53
C ALA A 389 -25.20 19.63 8.08
N LYS A 390 -25.05 18.74 7.11
CA LYS A 390 -25.04 19.01 5.67
C LYS A 390 -26.05 18.08 4.99
N LYS A 391 -26.50 18.50 3.82
CA LYS A 391 -27.49 17.81 2.97
C LYS A 391 -27.07 16.37 2.70
N GLU A 392 -27.85 15.43 3.23
CA GLU A 392 -27.90 14.03 2.79
C GLU A 392 -28.31 13.96 1.32
N PRO A 393 -27.88 12.92 0.56
CA PRO A 393 -27.13 11.76 1.03
C PRO A 393 -25.59 11.92 0.92
N ARG A 394 -24.84 11.03 1.59
CA ARG A 394 -23.37 11.06 1.61
C ARG A 394 -22.74 9.67 1.46
N LEU A 395 -21.52 9.65 0.93
CA LEU A 395 -20.61 8.51 0.94
C LEU A 395 -19.39 8.89 1.78
N ASP A 396 -19.16 8.19 2.88
CA ASP A 396 -17.93 8.28 3.65
C ASP A 396 -17.12 7.00 3.46
N ILE A 397 -15.82 7.14 3.22
CA ILE A 397 -14.88 6.03 3.15
C ILE A 397 -13.82 6.28 4.21
N ILE A 398 -13.81 5.45 5.25
CA ILE A 398 -12.91 5.55 6.39
C ILE A 398 -11.94 4.39 6.31
N MET A 399 -10.64 4.68 6.17
CA MET A 399 -9.56 3.69 6.25
C MET A 399 -8.86 3.83 7.60
N THR A 400 -8.82 2.76 8.39
CA THR A 400 -8.10 2.73 9.67
C THR A 400 -6.59 2.55 9.46
N LEU A 401 -5.80 2.67 10.52
CA LEU A 401 -4.33 2.69 10.43
C LEU A 401 -3.61 1.97 11.58
N THR A 402 -4.20 1.92 12.79
CA THR A 402 -3.46 1.52 14.01
C THR A 402 -2.89 0.11 13.96
N ASN A 403 -3.54 -0.82 13.27
CA ASN A 403 -3.12 -2.22 13.19
C ASN A 403 -2.00 -2.45 12.14
N HIS A 404 -0.93 -1.65 12.22
CA HIS A 404 0.21 -1.67 11.31
C HIS A 404 1.52 -1.53 12.09
N GLU A 405 2.64 -2.09 11.61
CA GLU A 405 3.95 -1.92 12.27
C GLU A 405 4.31 -0.44 12.45
N PRO A 406 4.87 -0.02 13.60
CA PRO A 406 5.40 -0.82 14.71
C PRO A 406 4.37 -1.16 15.81
N PHE A 407 3.07 -1.15 15.50
CA PHE A 407 1.98 -1.45 16.44
C PHE A 407 1.97 -0.53 17.66
N ASP A 408 2.16 0.78 17.44
CA ASP A 408 2.16 1.80 18.49
C ASP A 408 0.96 2.74 18.39
N PHE A 409 0.49 3.20 19.56
CA PHE A 409 -0.68 4.06 19.68
C PHE A 409 -0.76 4.70 21.09
N PRO A 410 -1.49 5.82 21.25
CA PRO A 410 -1.71 6.42 22.56
C PRO A 410 -2.34 5.44 23.56
N SER A 411 -1.83 5.43 24.80
CA SER A 411 -2.33 4.56 25.89
C SER A 411 -2.07 3.06 25.71
N LYS A 412 -1.11 2.66 24.85
CA LYS A 412 -0.73 1.27 24.59
C LYS A 412 -0.53 0.41 25.84
N LYS A 413 0.13 0.95 26.88
CA LYS A 413 0.36 0.23 28.15
C LYS A 413 -0.94 -0.32 28.77
N SER A 414 -2.02 0.47 28.78
CA SER A 414 -3.30 0.02 29.35
C SER A 414 -3.95 -1.08 28.52
N TYR A 415 -3.76 -1.08 27.20
CA TYR A 415 -4.26 -2.13 26.32
C TYR A 415 -3.45 -3.42 26.44
N LEU A 416 -2.13 -3.34 26.64
CA LEU A 416 -1.31 -4.52 26.96
C LEU A 416 -1.78 -5.20 28.27
N GLU A 417 -2.12 -4.44 29.30
CA GLU A 417 -2.69 -4.98 30.55
C GLU A 417 -4.08 -5.63 30.33
N LYS A 418 -4.86 -5.18 29.33
CA LYS A 418 -6.10 -5.87 28.92
C LYS A 418 -5.79 -7.18 28.21
N VAL A 419 -4.81 -7.18 27.29
CA VAL A 419 -4.36 -8.40 26.61
C VAL A 419 -3.90 -9.44 27.61
N ASP A 420 -3.08 -9.06 28.60
CA ASP A 420 -2.62 -9.98 29.65
C ASP A 420 -3.76 -10.62 30.45
N ARG A 421 -4.84 -9.87 30.69
CA ARG A 421 -6.03 -10.40 31.37
C ARG A 421 -6.81 -11.38 30.49
N ILE A 422 -6.95 -11.09 29.20
CA ILE A 422 -7.62 -11.98 28.24
C ILE A 422 -6.80 -13.26 28.06
N LEU A 423 -5.48 -13.17 27.93
CA LEU A 423 -4.61 -14.34 27.75
C LEU A 423 -4.69 -15.32 28.93
N LYS A 424 -4.86 -14.82 30.16
CA LYS A 424 -5.04 -15.67 31.36
C LYS A 424 -6.33 -16.49 31.36
N THR A 425 -7.31 -16.18 30.51
CA THR A 425 -8.55 -16.96 30.38
C THR A 425 -8.50 -17.97 29.23
N LYS A 426 -7.40 -17.99 28.46
CA LYS A 426 -7.18 -18.92 27.35
C LYS A 426 -6.54 -20.22 27.84
N SER A 427 -6.51 -21.23 26.97
CA SER A 427 -5.75 -22.46 27.22
C SER A 427 -4.26 -22.15 27.34
N ASP A 428 -3.48 -22.98 28.05
CA ASP A 428 -2.02 -22.80 28.16
C ASP A 428 -1.33 -22.76 26.79
N SER A 429 -1.83 -23.57 25.84
CA SER A 429 -1.31 -23.60 24.47
C SER A 429 -1.55 -22.28 23.73
N ASP A 430 -2.77 -21.76 23.78
CA ASP A 430 -3.10 -20.47 23.17
C ASP A 430 -2.38 -19.32 23.86
N GLN A 431 -2.29 -19.34 25.19
CA GLN A 431 -1.57 -18.31 25.93
C GLN A 431 -0.10 -18.25 25.50
N ASN A 432 0.58 -19.39 25.39
CA ASN A 432 1.98 -19.44 24.96
C ASN A 432 2.15 -18.92 23.52
N ARG A 433 1.29 -19.39 22.59
CA ARG A 433 1.33 -18.99 21.17
C ARG A 433 1.02 -17.50 20.98
N MET A 434 0.05 -16.95 21.70
CA MET A 434 -0.42 -15.57 21.55
C MET A 434 0.44 -14.56 22.32
N SER A 435 1.18 -14.98 23.33
CA SER A 435 2.01 -14.07 24.14
C SER A 435 3.15 -13.40 23.36
N GLU A 436 3.60 -13.97 22.23
CA GLU A 436 4.60 -13.36 21.35
C GLU A 436 4.04 -12.15 20.58
N TYR A 437 2.71 -12.06 20.43
CA TYR A 437 2.03 -11.07 19.57
C TYR A 437 1.18 -10.07 20.35
N LYS A 438 1.47 -9.83 21.63
CA LYS A 438 0.67 -8.96 22.51
C LYS A 438 0.49 -7.54 21.97
N ASP A 439 1.50 -7.00 21.30
CA ASP A 439 1.44 -5.67 20.68
C ASP A 439 0.34 -5.60 19.61
N ILE A 440 0.23 -6.65 18.78
CA ILE A 440 -0.80 -6.76 17.73
C ILE A 440 -2.18 -6.90 18.37
N PHE A 441 -2.35 -7.80 19.35
CA PHE A 441 -3.61 -7.95 20.07
C PHE A 441 -4.05 -6.67 20.79
N SER A 442 -3.08 -5.87 21.26
CA SER A 442 -3.37 -4.56 21.86
C SER A 442 -3.86 -3.54 20.82
N CYS A 443 -3.33 -3.58 19.59
CA CYS A 443 -3.81 -2.77 18.48
C CYS A 443 -5.23 -3.18 18.06
N LEU A 444 -5.50 -4.48 17.96
CA LEU A 444 -6.84 -5.01 17.64
C LEU A 444 -7.88 -4.54 18.66
N LEU A 445 -7.58 -4.66 19.96
CA LEU A 445 -8.47 -4.15 21.02
C LEU A 445 -8.67 -2.63 20.95
N TYR A 446 -7.61 -1.87 20.65
CA TYR A 446 -7.70 -0.42 20.50
C TYR A 446 -8.58 -0.04 19.30
N THR A 447 -8.37 -0.73 18.17
CA THR A 447 -9.12 -0.55 16.92
C THR A 447 -10.60 -0.86 17.13
N ASP A 448 -10.91 -2.01 17.76
CA ASP A 448 -12.27 -2.44 18.09
C ASP A 448 -12.98 -1.47 19.05
N ASN A 449 -12.29 -1.02 20.11
CA ASN A 449 -12.83 -0.02 21.04
C ASN A 449 -13.06 1.36 20.38
N SER A 450 -12.17 1.74 19.45
CA SER A 450 -12.30 2.98 18.68
C SER A 450 -13.51 2.92 17.75
N LEU A 451 -13.73 1.78 17.09
CA LEU A 451 -14.93 1.53 16.28
C LEU A 451 -16.20 1.56 17.14
N GLN A 452 -16.20 0.90 18.31
CA GLN A 452 -17.32 0.95 19.24
C GLN A 452 -17.68 2.40 19.59
N SER A 453 -16.69 3.18 20.01
CA SER A 453 -16.86 4.58 20.40
C SER A 453 -17.39 5.43 19.23
N PHE A 454 -16.89 5.17 18.02
CA PHE A 454 -17.37 5.82 16.80
C PHE A 454 -18.85 5.50 16.55
N MET A 455 -19.23 4.22 16.55
CA MET A 455 -20.59 3.78 16.27
C MET A 455 -21.57 4.28 17.34
N GLU A 456 -21.19 4.27 18.61
CA GLU A 456 -21.99 4.84 19.71
C GLU A 456 -22.18 6.35 19.56
N ALA A 457 -21.13 7.09 19.19
CA ALA A 457 -21.23 8.52 18.92
C ALA A 457 -22.05 8.82 17.66
N TYR A 458 -21.88 8.02 16.60
CA TYR A 458 -22.63 8.15 15.36
C TYR A 458 -24.12 7.87 15.59
N SER A 459 -24.46 6.90 16.44
CA SER A 459 -25.86 6.53 16.75
C SER A 459 -26.70 7.68 17.31
N LYS A 460 -26.05 8.71 17.87
CA LYS A 460 -26.69 9.91 18.44
C LYS A 460 -26.98 10.97 17.39
N ARG A 461 -26.55 10.78 16.13
CA ARG A 461 -26.75 11.74 15.05
C ARG A 461 -28.15 11.60 14.46
N PRO A 462 -28.74 12.70 13.96
CA PRO A 462 -30.06 12.68 13.34
C PRO A 462 -30.12 11.83 12.06
N ASP A 463 -28.98 11.65 11.37
CA ASP A 463 -28.87 10.93 10.10
C ASP A 463 -28.60 9.42 10.27
N TYR A 464 -28.45 8.93 11.51
CA TYR A 464 -28.12 7.54 11.80
C TYR A 464 -29.18 6.56 11.30
N SER A 465 -30.47 6.88 11.48
CA SER A 465 -31.58 5.98 11.11
C SER A 465 -31.64 5.66 9.61
N ASN A 466 -31.08 6.54 8.76
CA ASN A 466 -31.01 6.36 7.30
C ASN A 466 -29.56 6.21 6.83
N THR A 467 -28.78 5.34 7.50
CA THR A 467 -27.37 5.08 7.18
C THR A 467 -27.10 3.58 7.04
N ILE A 468 -26.34 3.22 6.00
CA ILE A 468 -25.81 1.87 5.76
C ILE A 468 -24.31 1.88 6.05
N PHE A 469 -23.87 1.01 6.96
CA PHE A 469 -22.46 0.80 7.27
C PHE A 469 -21.98 -0.49 6.60
N VAL A 470 -20.86 -0.38 5.87
CA VAL A 470 -20.15 -1.51 5.27
C VAL A 470 -18.79 -1.60 5.94
N ILE A 471 -18.61 -2.63 6.77
CA ILE A 471 -17.42 -2.81 7.60
C ILE A 471 -16.71 -4.07 7.15
N THR A 472 -15.43 -3.96 6.80
CA THR A 472 -14.62 -5.10 6.36
C THR A 472 -13.13 -4.85 6.57
N GLY A 473 -12.33 -5.92 6.64
CA GLY A 473 -10.89 -5.80 6.58
C GLY A 473 -10.39 -5.47 5.18
N ASP A 474 -9.27 -4.76 5.04
CA ASP A 474 -8.61 -4.64 3.75
C ASP A 474 -7.91 -5.94 3.33
N HIS A 475 -7.34 -6.65 4.32
CA HIS A 475 -6.72 -7.97 4.26
C HIS A 475 -6.40 -8.50 5.67
N ARG A 476 -5.91 -9.75 5.75
CA ARG A 476 -5.40 -10.33 6.99
C ARG A 476 -3.94 -9.92 7.27
N LEU A 477 -3.64 -9.43 8.48
CA LEU A 477 -2.31 -8.97 8.93
C LEU A 477 -1.18 -10.01 8.72
N ILE A 478 0.08 -9.60 8.51
CA ILE A 478 1.21 -10.52 8.23
C ILE A 478 1.89 -11.12 9.47
N PRO A 479 2.35 -10.35 10.48
CA PRO A 479 3.38 -10.84 11.40
C PRO A 479 2.95 -11.96 12.36
N ILE A 480 1.66 -12.31 12.36
CA ILE A 480 1.16 -13.52 13.01
C ILE A 480 1.20 -14.66 11.98
N PRO A 481 1.70 -15.86 12.29
CA PRO A 481 1.67 -17.00 11.39
C PRO A 481 0.28 -17.23 10.79
N GLN A 482 0.22 -17.53 9.49
CA GLN A 482 -1.01 -17.87 8.78
C GLN A 482 -1.16 -19.39 8.76
N LYS A 483 -2.39 -19.88 8.91
CA LYS A 483 -2.71 -21.31 8.75
C LYS A 483 -2.38 -21.78 7.33
N ASP A 484 -2.78 -21.01 6.33
CA ASP A 484 -2.55 -21.29 4.91
C ASP A 484 -2.58 -19.99 4.07
N ASN A 485 -2.31 -20.10 2.76
CA ASN A 485 -2.28 -18.94 1.87
C ASN A 485 -3.67 -18.31 1.64
N LEU A 486 -4.77 -19.05 1.82
CA LEU A 486 -6.12 -18.51 1.65
C LEU A 486 -6.48 -17.58 2.82
N SER A 487 -6.00 -17.88 4.03
CA SER A 487 -6.13 -17.00 5.21
C SER A 487 -5.63 -15.57 4.96
N ARG A 488 -4.71 -15.38 4.00
CA ARG A 488 -4.24 -14.04 3.58
C ARG A 488 -5.36 -13.11 3.14
N PHE A 489 -6.39 -13.69 2.52
CA PHE A 489 -7.49 -12.98 1.89
C PHE A 489 -8.77 -13.05 2.73
N HIS A 490 -8.86 -13.95 3.70
CA HIS A 490 -10.07 -14.13 4.50
C HIS A 490 -10.28 -12.95 5.47
N VAL A 491 -11.30 -12.14 5.18
CA VAL A 491 -11.67 -10.95 5.96
C VAL A 491 -13.16 -10.96 6.24
N PRO A 492 -13.64 -10.40 7.36
CA PRO A 492 -15.07 -10.38 7.64
C PRO A 492 -15.77 -9.32 6.79
N LEU A 493 -17.06 -9.50 6.48
CA LEU A 493 -17.93 -8.46 5.94
C LEU A 493 -19.18 -8.32 6.80
N TYR A 494 -19.41 -7.10 7.30
CA TYR A 494 -20.62 -6.69 7.97
C TYR A 494 -21.33 -5.61 7.14
N ILE A 495 -22.58 -5.84 6.79
CA ILE A 495 -23.49 -4.77 6.38
C ILE A 495 -24.43 -4.52 7.56
N PHE A 496 -24.17 -3.44 8.30
CA PHE A 496 -24.94 -3.01 9.45
C PHE A 496 -25.78 -1.79 9.11
N SER A 497 -27.03 -1.74 9.54
CA SER A 497 -27.87 -0.55 9.40
C SER A 497 -29.07 -0.59 10.36
N PRO A 498 -29.50 0.57 10.91
CA PRO A 498 -30.78 0.67 11.61
C PRO A 498 -32.00 0.35 10.74
N MET A 499 -31.81 0.38 9.41
CA MET A 499 -32.86 0.07 8.44
C MET A 499 -33.05 -1.44 8.22
N LEU A 500 -32.20 -2.30 8.81
CA LEU A 500 -32.35 -3.75 8.67
C LEU A 500 -33.63 -4.23 9.36
N LYS A 501 -34.47 -4.95 8.62
CA LYS A 501 -35.67 -5.60 9.19
C LYS A 501 -35.37 -6.97 9.77
N LYS A 502 -34.26 -7.59 9.35
CA LYS A 502 -33.75 -8.87 9.84
C LYS A 502 -32.26 -8.96 9.62
N THR A 503 -31.57 -9.63 10.53
CA THR A 503 -30.15 -9.96 10.42
C THR A 503 -29.99 -11.35 9.83
N ALA A 504 -28.81 -11.66 9.29
CA ALA A 504 -28.53 -12.96 8.70
C ALA A 504 -27.02 -13.23 8.64
N LYS A 505 -26.65 -14.50 8.78
CA LYS A 505 -25.31 -15.01 8.46
C LYS A 505 -25.35 -15.78 7.13
N PHE A 506 -24.32 -15.63 6.31
CA PHE A 506 -24.18 -16.25 5.01
C PHE A 506 -22.86 -17.03 4.92
N LYS A 507 -22.94 -18.31 4.55
CA LYS A 507 -21.77 -19.18 4.29
C LYS A 507 -21.34 -19.17 2.83
N SER A 508 -22.13 -18.58 1.93
CA SER A 508 -21.70 -18.45 0.53
C SER A 508 -20.46 -17.57 0.40
N ILE A 509 -19.55 -17.96 -0.48
CA ILE A 509 -18.33 -17.21 -0.74
C ILE A 509 -18.67 -15.90 -1.46
N SER A 510 -18.08 -14.79 -1.08
CA SER A 510 -18.15 -13.51 -1.79
C SER A 510 -16.85 -12.71 -1.59
N SER A 511 -16.62 -11.68 -2.40
CA SER A 511 -15.37 -10.90 -2.36
C SER A 511 -15.57 -9.39 -2.35
N HIS A 512 -14.49 -8.61 -2.15
CA HIS A 512 -14.52 -7.15 -2.27
C HIS A 512 -15.16 -6.69 -3.59
N THR A 513 -14.91 -7.39 -4.69
CA THR A 513 -15.46 -7.05 -6.01
C THR A 513 -16.97 -7.20 -6.10
N ASP A 514 -17.62 -7.88 -5.16
CA ASP A 514 -19.07 -8.13 -5.15
C ASP A 514 -19.86 -7.08 -4.36
N VAL A 515 -19.18 -6.23 -3.57
CA VAL A 515 -19.82 -5.22 -2.73
C VAL A 515 -20.44 -4.08 -3.54
N THR A 516 -19.65 -3.41 -4.39
CA THR A 516 -20.16 -2.30 -5.23
C THR A 516 -21.33 -2.71 -6.13
N PRO A 517 -21.26 -3.83 -6.88
CA PRO A 517 -22.40 -4.29 -7.69
C PRO A 517 -23.69 -4.44 -6.89
N SER A 518 -23.59 -5.00 -5.68
CA SER A 518 -24.74 -5.21 -4.78
C SER A 518 -25.35 -3.91 -4.30
N LEU A 519 -24.52 -2.97 -3.85
CA LEU A 519 -24.98 -1.67 -3.37
C LEU A 519 -25.58 -0.83 -4.50
N VAL A 520 -24.97 -0.84 -5.69
CA VAL A 520 -25.51 -0.11 -6.85
C VAL A 520 -26.85 -0.70 -7.27
N SER A 521 -26.99 -2.02 -7.33
CA SER A 521 -28.26 -2.68 -7.66
C SER A 521 -29.34 -2.36 -6.61
N PHE A 522 -29.02 -2.49 -5.32
CA PHE A 522 -29.90 -2.10 -4.22
C PHE A 522 -30.36 -0.63 -4.33
N LEU A 523 -29.43 0.31 -4.48
CA LEU A 523 -29.77 1.73 -4.52
C LEU A 523 -30.58 2.11 -5.77
N THR A 524 -30.25 1.54 -6.93
CA THR A 524 -30.93 1.85 -8.19
C THR A 524 -32.35 1.30 -8.23
N ASN A 525 -32.59 0.12 -7.64
CA ASN A 525 -33.90 -0.51 -7.62
C ASN A 525 -34.85 0.10 -6.59
N ASN A 526 -34.32 0.69 -5.51
CA ASN A 526 -35.13 1.16 -4.38
C ASN A 526 -35.23 2.70 -4.30
N TYR A 527 -34.41 3.46 -5.02
CA TYR A 527 -34.39 4.93 -4.97
C TYR A 527 -34.30 5.56 -6.35
N LYS A 528 -34.65 6.86 -6.44
CA LYS A 528 -34.52 7.63 -7.69
C LYS A 528 -33.05 7.85 -8.05
N PHE A 529 -32.53 7.02 -8.95
CA PHE A 529 -31.18 7.12 -9.49
C PHE A 529 -31.21 7.44 -10.99
N ASN A 530 -30.16 8.10 -11.47
CA ASN A 530 -29.87 8.16 -12.89
C ASN A 530 -29.72 6.73 -13.42
N LYS A 531 -30.46 6.39 -14.46
CA LYS A 531 -30.49 5.03 -15.01
C LYS A 531 -29.08 4.61 -15.44
N ILE A 532 -28.63 3.47 -14.93
CA ILE A 532 -27.41 2.80 -15.37
C ILE A 532 -27.87 1.62 -16.22
N GLU A 533 -27.64 1.68 -17.53
CA GLU A 533 -28.06 0.58 -18.42
C GLU A 533 -27.02 -0.53 -18.51
N LYS A 534 -25.74 -0.16 -18.37
CA LYS A 534 -24.62 -1.08 -18.50
C LYS A 534 -23.60 -0.88 -17.41
N THR A 535 -23.00 -1.98 -16.97
CA THR A 535 -21.95 -2.02 -15.95
C THR A 535 -20.73 -2.77 -16.47
N THR A 536 -19.60 -2.61 -15.78
CA THR A 536 -18.31 -3.23 -16.14
C THR A 536 -17.65 -3.92 -14.94
N TRP A 537 -18.47 -4.43 -14.02
CA TRP A 537 -18.02 -5.06 -12.78
C TRP A 537 -17.32 -6.39 -13.04
N LEU A 538 -16.16 -6.59 -12.41
CA LEU A 538 -15.51 -7.89 -12.35
C LEU A 538 -16.35 -8.87 -11.53
N GLY A 539 -16.85 -8.42 -10.37
CA GLY A 539 -17.78 -9.15 -9.51
C GLY A 539 -19.19 -9.24 -10.08
N GLN A 540 -20.00 -10.10 -9.47
CA GLN A 540 -21.37 -10.39 -9.91
C GLN A 540 -22.42 -9.90 -8.90
N GLY A 541 -21.99 -9.54 -7.69
CA GLY A 541 -22.87 -9.19 -6.57
C GLY A 541 -22.74 -10.24 -5.46
N LEU A 542 -23.09 -9.85 -4.23
CA LEU A 542 -22.97 -10.68 -3.03
C LEU A 542 -23.91 -11.86 -3.14
N ASP A 543 -23.45 -13.03 -2.71
CA ASP A 543 -24.30 -14.20 -2.55
C ASP A 543 -24.88 -14.19 -1.13
N THR A 544 -26.21 -14.22 -1.00
CA THR A 544 -26.93 -14.16 0.29
C THR A 544 -27.49 -15.52 0.70
N VAL A 545 -26.81 -16.60 0.30
CA VAL A 545 -27.20 -17.97 0.64
C VAL A 545 -26.54 -18.41 1.95
N ARG A 546 -27.34 -19.08 2.79
CA ARG A 546 -26.92 -19.51 4.14
C ARG A 546 -26.08 -20.79 4.10
N GLN A 547 -26.20 -21.58 3.03
CA GLN A 547 -25.39 -22.77 2.80
C GLN A 547 -24.07 -22.40 2.13
N PHE A 548 -23.04 -23.21 2.40
CA PHE A 548 -21.76 -23.08 1.72
C PHE A 548 -21.92 -23.37 0.22
N ARG A 549 -21.49 -22.41 -0.59
CA ARG A 549 -21.33 -22.53 -2.03
C ARG A 549 -20.47 -21.39 -2.55
N ASN A 550 -19.96 -21.54 -3.75
CA ASN A 550 -19.35 -20.45 -4.49
C ASN A 550 -19.88 -20.43 -5.92
N ILE A 551 -20.48 -19.31 -6.30
CA ILE A 551 -20.95 -19.03 -7.66
C ILE A 551 -20.00 -18.09 -8.41
N HIS A 552 -18.95 -17.61 -7.75
CA HIS A 552 -18.01 -16.63 -8.28
C HIS A 552 -16.71 -17.28 -8.75
N THR A 553 -16.02 -16.56 -9.62
CA THR A 553 -14.61 -16.78 -9.95
C THR A 553 -13.82 -15.59 -9.43
N ILE A 554 -12.99 -15.81 -8.43
CA ILE A 554 -12.38 -14.72 -7.65
C ILE A 554 -10.87 -14.77 -7.86
N PRO A 555 -10.33 -13.90 -8.73
CA PRO A 555 -8.90 -13.73 -8.83
C PRO A 555 -8.38 -12.92 -7.64
N LEU A 556 -7.18 -13.26 -7.20
CA LEU A 556 -6.58 -12.76 -5.98
C LEU A 556 -5.13 -12.33 -6.27
N MET A 557 -4.79 -11.10 -5.87
CA MET A 557 -3.45 -10.55 -6.00
C MET A 557 -2.78 -10.49 -4.62
N ARG A 558 -1.95 -11.48 -4.29
CA ARG A 558 -1.34 -11.60 -2.95
C ARG A 558 -0.50 -10.37 -2.58
N TYR A 559 0.31 -9.92 -3.53
CA TYR A 559 1.22 -8.77 -3.42
C TYR A 559 1.27 -7.99 -4.74
N LYS A 560 1.80 -6.76 -4.73
CA LYS A 560 1.96 -5.97 -5.96
C LYS A 560 2.75 -6.78 -7.00
N GLY A 561 2.28 -6.86 -8.23
CA GLY A 561 3.00 -7.56 -9.30
C GLY A 561 2.64 -9.03 -9.49
N SER A 562 1.85 -9.62 -8.58
CA SER A 562 1.72 -11.07 -8.45
C SER A 562 0.26 -11.52 -8.33
N ILE A 563 -0.32 -12.00 -9.44
CA ILE A 563 -1.65 -12.64 -9.47
C ILE A 563 -1.44 -14.14 -9.51
N ASN A 564 -1.25 -14.76 -8.34
CA ASN A 564 -0.88 -16.18 -8.21
C ASN A 564 -2.01 -17.04 -7.67
N ASP A 565 -3.10 -16.40 -7.23
CA ASP A 565 -4.16 -16.99 -6.44
C ASP A 565 -5.51 -16.86 -7.17
N TYR A 566 -6.30 -17.93 -7.14
CA TYR A 566 -7.57 -17.98 -7.86
C TYR A 566 -8.55 -18.90 -7.15
N ILE A 567 -9.75 -18.40 -6.83
CA ILE A 567 -10.86 -19.22 -6.33
C ILE A 567 -11.81 -19.49 -7.51
N TYR A 568 -12.08 -20.76 -7.76
CA TYR A 568 -13.00 -21.21 -8.81
C TYR A 568 -13.87 -22.33 -8.27
N LYS A 569 -15.20 -22.10 -8.17
CA LYS A 569 -16.10 -22.99 -7.44
C LYS A 569 -15.58 -23.22 -6.01
N ASP A 570 -15.59 -24.45 -5.52
CA ASP A 570 -15.06 -24.89 -4.23
C ASP A 570 -13.55 -25.16 -4.26
N PHE A 571 -12.81 -24.66 -5.26
CA PHE A 571 -11.37 -24.84 -5.37
C PHE A 571 -10.60 -23.54 -5.18
N TYR A 572 -9.43 -23.66 -4.56
CA TYR A 572 -8.43 -22.60 -4.43
C TYR A 572 -7.15 -23.05 -5.14
N TYR A 573 -6.68 -22.26 -6.09
CA TYR A 573 -5.39 -22.43 -6.76
C TYR A 573 -4.40 -21.41 -6.21
N SER A 574 -3.20 -21.87 -5.84
CA SER A 574 -2.13 -21.02 -5.32
C SER A 574 -0.76 -21.57 -5.75
N ASP A 575 0.02 -20.77 -6.49
CA ASP A 575 1.41 -21.07 -6.87
C ASP A 575 1.61 -22.46 -7.54
N GLY A 576 0.63 -22.93 -8.32
CA GLY A 576 0.71 -24.24 -9.01
C GLY A 576 0.08 -25.40 -8.23
N ASN A 577 -0.28 -25.18 -6.97
CA ASN A 577 -0.96 -26.16 -6.13
C ASN A 577 -2.47 -25.91 -6.16
N LEU A 578 -3.23 -27.00 -6.05
CA LEU A 578 -4.68 -26.99 -6.09
C LEU A 578 -5.22 -27.53 -4.77
N PHE A 579 -6.20 -26.82 -4.20
CA PHE A 579 -6.82 -27.17 -2.95
C PHE A 579 -8.35 -27.14 -3.09
N LYS A 580 -9.03 -27.98 -2.33
CA LYS A 580 -10.49 -27.92 -2.14
C LYS A 580 -10.80 -27.14 -0.86
N ILE A 581 -11.78 -26.24 -0.93
CA ILE A 581 -12.29 -25.44 0.18
C ILE A 581 -13.50 -26.15 0.80
N ASP A 582 -13.50 -26.35 2.12
CA ASP A 582 -14.65 -26.88 2.87
C ASP A 582 -15.56 -25.77 3.44
N ASP A 583 -16.64 -26.14 4.13
CA ASP A 583 -17.62 -25.17 4.63
C ASP A 583 -17.20 -24.43 5.91
N GLU A 584 -16.11 -24.86 6.54
CA GLU A 584 -15.36 -24.12 7.56
C GLU A 584 -14.22 -23.26 6.97
N PHE A 585 -14.15 -23.17 5.63
CA PHE A 585 -13.16 -22.38 4.90
C PHE A 585 -11.71 -22.87 5.09
N ASN A 586 -11.51 -24.15 5.39
CA ASN A 586 -10.20 -24.80 5.34
C ASN A 586 -9.89 -25.30 3.93
N ILE A 587 -8.60 -25.44 3.65
CA ILE A 587 -8.13 -25.96 2.37
C ILE A 587 -7.43 -27.31 2.54
N THR A 588 -7.71 -28.24 1.64
CA THR A 588 -7.01 -29.54 1.56
C THR A 588 -6.47 -29.75 0.15
N GLU A 589 -5.19 -30.12 0.02
CA GLU A 589 -4.55 -30.33 -1.28
C GLU A 589 -5.23 -31.47 -2.05
N THR A 590 -5.39 -31.30 -3.37
CA THR A 590 -6.06 -32.27 -4.24
C THR A 590 -5.41 -32.37 -5.62
N ASN A 591 -5.45 -33.57 -6.19
CA ASN A 591 -4.99 -33.87 -7.55
C ASN A 591 -6.16 -33.98 -8.55
N ASP A 592 -7.24 -33.24 -8.28
CA ASP A 592 -8.48 -33.25 -9.05
C ASP A 592 -8.27 -32.92 -10.56
N ASP A 593 -9.03 -33.58 -11.42
CA ASP A 593 -9.04 -33.37 -12.88
C ASP A 593 -9.46 -31.94 -13.28
N MET A 594 -10.02 -31.16 -12.34
CA MET A 594 -10.37 -29.74 -12.54
C MET A 594 -9.18 -28.81 -12.76
N ARG A 595 -7.93 -29.25 -12.53
CA ARG A 595 -6.72 -28.43 -12.66
C ARG A 595 -6.62 -27.68 -14.00
N ASP A 596 -6.90 -28.35 -15.12
CA ASP A 596 -6.81 -27.75 -16.45
C ASP A 596 -7.88 -26.68 -16.69
N ALA A 597 -9.11 -26.91 -16.20
CA ALA A 597 -10.19 -25.95 -16.31
C ALA A 597 -9.92 -24.69 -15.47
N ILE A 598 -9.38 -24.86 -14.26
CA ILE A 598 -9.05 -23.77 -13.34
C ILE A 598 -7.88 -22.95 -13.88
N THR A 599 -6.80 -23.61 -14.31
CA THR A 599 -5.63 -22.92 -14.88
C THR A 599 -5.96 -22.23 -16.20
N GLY A 600 -6.80 -22.83 -17.05
CA GLY A 600 -7.35 -22.19 -18.24
C GLY A 600 -8.14 -20.91 -17.92
N SER A 601 -9.12 -21.00 -17.02
CA SER A 601 -9.91 -19.85 -16.55
C SER A 601 -9.03 -18.76 -15.93
N PHE A 602 -8.01 -19.15 -15.17
CA PHE A 602 -7.09 -18.22 -14.53
C PHE A 602 -6.21 -17.50 -15.56
N ASN A 603 -5.68 -18.22 -16.56
CA ASN A 603 -4.90 -17.63 -17.65
C ASN A 603 -5.76 -16.68 -18.51
N ASP A 604 -7.03 -17.01 -18.74
CA ASP A 604 -7.97 -16.11 -19.42
C ASP A 604 -8.21 -14.83 -18.61
N PHE A 605 -8.33 -14.94 -17.28
CA PHE A 605 -8.38 -13.76 -16.42
C PHE A 605 -7.09 -12.92 -16.51
N LYS A 606 -5.90 -13.54 -16.48
CA LYS A 606 -4.62 -12.80 -16.60
C LYS A 606 -4.54 -12.02 -17.92
N LYS A 607 -4.96 -12.64 -19.03
CA LYS A 607 -5.07 -11.97 -20.34
C LYS A 607 -6.09 -10.84 -20.34
N LEU A 608 -7.26 -11.04 -19.71
CA LEU A 608 -8.29 -10.03 -19.56
C LEU A 608 -7.79 -8.84 -18.74
N ASN A 609 -7.17 -9.07 -17.59
CA ASN A 609 -6.55 -8.05 -16.73
C ASN A 609 -5.55 -7.20 -17.52
N SER A 610 -4.64 -7.85 -18.26
CA SER A 610 -3.66 -7.19 -19.14
C SER A 610 -4.35 -6.34 -20.22
N TYR A 611 -5.32 -6.90 -20.95
CA TYR A 611 -6.04 -6.20 -22.01
C TYR A 611 -6.80 -4.96 -21.49
N LEU A 612 -7.58 -5.12 -20.42
CA LEU A 612 -8.39 -4.05 -19.86
C LEU A 612 -7.55 -2.87 -19.40
N THR A 613 -6.41 -3.15 -18.77
CA THR A 613 -5.56 -2.13 -18.14
C THR A 613 -4.55 -1.50 -19.09
N THR A 614 -3.92 -2.29 -19.97
CA THR A 614 -2.91 -1.77 -20.91
C THR A 614 -3.53 -1.13 -22.17
N LYS A 615 -4.71 -1.60 -22.62
CA LYS A 615 -5.40 -1.07 -23.81
C LYS A 615 -6.49 -0.05 -23.47
N ASN A 616 -6.72 0.22 -22.19
CA ASN A 616 -7.78 1.12 -21.70
C ASN A 616 -9.18 0.69 -22.20
N LYS A 617 -9.54 -0.57 -21.93
CA LYS A 617 -10.75 -1.23 -22.46
C LYS A 617 -11.74 -1.69 -21.40
N ILE A 618 -11.75 -1.05 -20.23
CA ILE A 618 -12.75 -1.30 -19.19
C ILE A 618 -14.11 -0.72 -19.62
N THR A 619 -14.19 0.57 -19.93
CA THR A 619 -15.41 1.19 -20.49
C THR A 619 -15.09 2.24 -21.55
N LYS A 620 -16.01 2.41 -22.51
CA LYS A 620 -15.99 3.51 -23.48
C LYS A 620 -16.44 4.83 -22.83
N VAL A 621 -17.46 4.74 -21.99
CA VAL A 621 -18.11 5.86 -21.31
C VAL A 621 -17.78 5.78 -19.84
N ALA A 622 -16.81 6.58 -19.46
CA ALA A 622 -16.56 6.91 -18.06
C ALA A 622 -17.55 8.02 -17.65
N SER A 623 -18.01 8.04 -16.40
CA SER A 623 -18.85 9.12 -15.87
C SER A 623 -18.26 10.51 -16.21
N SER A 624 -19.12 11.52 -16.39
CA SER A 624 -18.72 12.88 -16.80
C SER A 624 -17.76 13.60 -15.84
N PHE A 625 -17.49 13.00 -14.67
CA PHE A 625 -16.63 13.54 -13.61
C PHE A 625 -15.19 13.03 -13.67
N ILE A 626 -14.85 12.23 -14.69
CA ILE A 626 -13.53 11.61 -14.82
C ILE A 626 -12.62 12.52 -15.65
N LYS A 627 -11.63 13.13 -15.00
CA LYS A 627 -10.56 13.89 -15.66
C LYS A 627 -9.23 13.63 -14.97
N PRO A 628 -8.15 13.25 -15.70
CA PRO A 628 -6.81 13.37 -15.15
C PRO A 628 -6.52 14.85 -14.83
N VAL A 629 -5.77 15.11 -13.75
CA VAL A 629 -5.50 16.48 -13.29
C VAL A 629 -4.73 17.26 -14.37
N TYR A 630 -3.75 16.63 -15.02
CA TYR A 630 -3.02 17.18 -16.15
C TYR A 630 -2.85 16.14 -17.28
N GLU A 631 -3.10 16.55 -18.52
CA GLU A 631 -2.83 15.76 -19.73
C GLU A 631 -1.59 16.30 -20.44
N PHE A 632 -0.81 15.41 -21.05
CA PHE A 632 0.41 15.76 -21.78
C PHE A 632 0.34 15.31 -23.24
N THR A 633 0.68 16.22 -24.14
CA THR A 633 0.87 15.92 -25.57
C THR A 633 2.05 14.98 -25.77
N ALA A 634 2.16 14.34 -26.95
CA ALA A 634 3.29 13.45 -27.27
C ALA A 634 4.65 14.18 -27.15
N GLU A 635 4.71 15.45 -27.56
CA GLU A 635 5.90 16.30 -27.44
C GLU A 635 6.26 16.61 -25.98
N GLN A 636 5.26 16.96 -25.17
CA GLN A 636 5.44 17.20 -23.73
C GLN A 636 5.94 15.93 -23.03
N ARG A 637 5.39 14.76 -23.38
CA ARG A 637 5.86 13.46 -22.84
C ARG A 637 7.31 13.17 -23.22
N SER A 638 7.70 13.44 -24.47
CA SER A 638 9.08 13.30 -24.92
C SER A 638 10.03 14.22 -24.13
N THR A 639 9.62 15.47 -23.93
CA THR A 639 10.38 16.47 -23.16
C THR A 639 10.53 16.06 -21.70
N ILE A 640 9.43 15.66 -21.05
CA ILE A 640 9.45 15.14 -19.67
C ILE A 640 10.42 13.97 -19.59
N LYS A 641 10.27 12.95 -20.43
CA LYS A 641 11.12 11.75 -20.43
C LYS A 641 12.61 12.08 -20.58
N LYS A 642 12.95 13.09 -21.39
CA LYS A 642 14.33 13.56 -21.58
C LYS A 642 14.87 14.26 -20.32
N LEU A 643 14.07 15.14 -19.71
CA LEU A 643 14.49 15.96 -18.56
C LEU A 643 14.52 15.17 -17.25
N THR A 644 13.62 14.21 -17.07
CA THR A 644 13.43 13.49 -15.79
C THR A 644 14.16 12.15 -15.74
N LYS A 645 14.98 11.83 -16.75
CA LYS A 645 15.65 10.53 -16.84
C LYS A 645 16.57 10.31 -15.64
N GLY A 646 16.25 9.30 -14.83
CA GLY A 646 17.03 8.94 -13.65
C GLY A 646 16.84 9.86 -12.45
N LEU A 647 15.85 10.77 -12.48
CA LEU A 647 15.54 11.68 -11.39
C LEU A 647 14.31 11.20 -10.60
N ASP A 648 14.39 11.31 -9.27
CA ASP A 648 13.22 11.17 -8.39
C ASP A 648 12.35 12.45 -8.39
N ARG A 649 11.21 12.44 -7.68
CA ARG A 649 10.25 13.56 -7.71
C ARG A 649 10.78 14.84 -7.04
N ASP A 650 11.63 14.73 -6.02
CA ASP A 650 12.23 15.87 -5.33
C ASP A 650 13.33 16.49 -6.18
N GLN A 651 14.14 15.66 -6.84
CA GLN A 651 15.13 16.09 -7.82
C GLN A 651 14.46 16.78 -9.02
N ILE A 652 13.31 16.26 -9.49
CA ILE A 652 12.53 16.93 -10.54
C ILE A 652 11.97 18.27 -10.04
N PHE A 653 11.54 18.36 -8.78
CA PHE A 653 11.15 19.62 -8.17
C PHE A 653 12.31 20.63 -8.13
N PHE A 654 13.51 20.21 -7.70
CA PHE A 654 14.69 21.08 -7.69
C PHE A 654 15.10 21.52 -9.10
N LEU A 655 14.99 20.62 -10.09
CA LEU A 655 15.19 20.95 -11.50
C LEU A 655 14.15 21.97 -11.99
N ALA A 656 12.87 21.77 -11.68
CA ALA A 656 11.81 22.71 -12.02
C ALA A 656 12.07 24.09 -11.39
N ARG A 657 12.56 24.12 -10.15
CA ARG A 657 12.93 25.35 -9.44
C ARG A 657 14.09 26.06 -10.14
N ASP A 658 15.16 25.36 -10.50
CA ASP A 658 16.29 25.91 -11.23
C ASP A 658 15.87 26.50 -12.60
N LEU A 659 15.06 25.75 -13.36
CA LEU A 659 14.49 26.21 -14.63
C LEU A 659 13.64 27.47 -14.44
N ALA A 660 12.84 27.55 -13.37
CA ALA A 660 12.04 28.72 -13.07
C ALA A 660 12.90 29.97 -12.84
N PHE A 661 14.01 29.85 -12.11
CA PHE A 661 14.96 30.95 -11.88
C PHE A 661 15.77 31.33 -13.13
N LYS A 662 16.05 30.36 -14.01
CA LYS A 662 16.64 30.59 -15.35
C LYS A 662 15.66 31.17 -16.37
N LYS A 663 14.43 31.53 -15.94
CA LYS A 663 13.33 32.03 -16.78
C LYS A 663 12.80 31.02 -17.81
N GLU A 664 13.13 29.73 -17.69
CA GLU A 664 12.54 28.63 -18.47
C GLU A 664 11.21 28.17 -17.82
N ARG A 665 10.30 29.13 -17.57
CA ARG A 665 9.10 28.94 -16.74
C ARG A 665 8.10 27.94 -17.32
N GLU A 666 7.98 27.84 -18.64
CA GLU A 666 7.14 26.83 -19.29
C GLU A 666 7.60 25.40 -18.99
N LYS A 667 8.91 25.14 -19.07
CA LYS A 667 9.48 23.82 -18.72
C LYS A 667 9.34 23.54 -17.23
N ALA A 668 9.55 24.55 -16.39
CA ALA A 668 9.31 24.44 -14.95
C ALA A 668 7.85 24.04 -14.65
N ARG A 669 6.86 24.73 -15.25
CA ARG A 669 5.44 24.38 -15.12
C ARG A 669 5.11 22.99 -15.65
N LEU A 670 5.72 22.58 -16.76
CA LEU A 670 5.57 21.23 -17.31
C LEU A 670 6.04 20.16 -16.32
N LEU A 671 7.23 20.34 -15.72
CA LEU A 671 7.74 19.44 -14.69
C LEU A 671 6.89 19.46 -13.42
N CYS A 672 6.40 20.63 -12.98
CA CYS A 672 5.48 20.71 -11.85
C CYS A 672 4.19 19.93 -12.12
N ASN A 673 3.57 20.09 -13.30
CA ASN A 673 2.36 19.34 -13.66
C ASN A 673 2.64 17.83 -13.69
N TYR A 674 3.81 17.41 -14.17
CA TYR A 674 4.21 16.01 -14.18
C TYR A 674 4.32 15.44 -12.76
N VAL A 675 4.99 16.14 -11.84
CA VAL A 675 5.09 15.71 -10.44
C VAL A 675 3.73 15.69 -9.76
N LEU A 676 2.87 16.69 -10.01
CA LEU A 676 1.54 16.79 -9.39
C LEU A 676 0.54 15.76 -9.88
N ASN A 677 0.78 15.10 -11.03
CA ASN A 677 -0.03 13.95 -11.45
C ASN A 677 0.22 12.72 -10.58
N ASP A 678 1.41 12.61 -9.98
CA ASP A 678 1.76 11.50 -9.09
C ASP A 678 1.59 11.88 -7.61
N LEU A 679 1.92 13.13 -7.24
CA LEU A 679 1.85 13.65 -5.87
C LEU A 679 0.94 14.90 -5.81
N PRO A 680 -0.40 14.75 -5.84
CA PRO A 680 -1.33 15.88 -5.92
C PRO A 680 -1.24 16.87 -4.75
N ASN A 681 -0.82 16.36 -3.57
CA ASN A 681 -0.68 17.09 -2.32
C ASN A 681 0.70 17.74 -2.12
N TYR A 682 1.60 17.67 -3.12
CA TYR A 682 2.94 18.25 -2.99
C TYR A 682 2.88 19.79 -3.02
N GLY A 683 2.77 20.37 -1.82
CA GLY A 683 2.57 21.80 -1.59
C GLY A 683 3.65 22.67 -2.20
N ASP A 684 4.92 22.31 -2.05
CA ASP A 684 6.06 23.07 -2.60
C ASP A 684 6.02 23.15 -4.12
N VAL A 685 5.76 22.02 -4.80
CA VAL A 685 5.71 21.94 -6.27
C VAL A 685 4.57 22.80 -6.82
N ARG A 686 3.38 22.71 -6.22
CA ARG A 686 2.23 23.50 -6.64
C ARG A 686 2.42 24.98 -6.32
N THR A 687 3.05 25.31 -5.18
CA THR A 687 3.43 26.68 -4.82
C THR A 687 4.44 27.26 -5.81
N LEU A 688 5.45 26.47 -6.22
CA LEU A 688 6.40 26.87 -7.27
C LEU A 688 5.67 27.13 -8.60
N LYS A 689 4.80 26.21 -9.03
CA LYS A 689 3.97 26.40 -10.23
C LYS A 689 3.20 27.72 -10.16
N ALA A 690 2.52 27.99 -9.05
CA ALA A 690 1.78 29.23 -8.85
C ALA A 690 2.66 30.47 -8.89
N ARG A 691 3.86 30.43 -8.25
CA ARG A 691 4.83 31.53 -8.31
C ARG A 691 5.28 31.81 -9.74
N THR A 692 5.54 30.79 -10.55
CA THR A 692 5.92 31.00 -11.96
C THR A 692 4.80 31.65 -12.78
N LEU A 693 3.54 31.28 -12.53
CA LEU A 693 2.37 31.92 -13.17
C LEU A 693 2.28 33.39 -12.77
N ALA A 694 2.43 33.68 -11.48
CA ALA A 694 2.41 35.04 -10.95
C ALA A 694 3.55 35.90 -11.51
N TRP A 695 4.76 35.35 -11.66
CA TRP A 695 5.90 36.04 -12.28
C TRP A 695 5.72 36.35 -13.77
N ASP A 696 4.80 35.64 -14.44
CA ASP A 696 4.37 35.92 -15.83
C ASP A 696 3.11 36.80 -15.88
N GLY A 697 2.61 37.27 -14.73
CA GLY A 697 1.43 38.13 -14.62
C GLY A 697 0.08 37.39 -14.62
N ASP A 698 0.08 36.05 -14.66
CA ASP A 698 -1.14 35.24 -14.57
C ASP A 698 -1.57 35.02 -13.11
N TYR A 699 -1.98 36.11 -12.47
CA TYR A 699 -2.38 36.10 -11.06
C TYR A 699 -3.63 35.25 -10.80
N LYS A 700 -4.53 35.12 -11.78
CA LYS A 700 -5.78 34.37 -11.64
C LYS A 700 -5.50 32.87 -11.49
N ASN A 701 -4.67 32.30 -12.37
CA ASN A 701 -4.32 30.89 -12.26
C ASN A 701 -3.35 30.65 -11.09
N ALA A 702 -2.46 31.60 -10.76
CA ALA A 702 -1.63 31.52 -9.56
C ALA A 702 -2.48 31.44 -8.27
N GLU A 703 -3.50 32.31 -8.14
CA GLU A 703 -4.46 32.29 -7.03
C GLU A 703 -5.16 30.94 -6.92
N LYS A 704 -5.65 30.40 -8.05
CA LYS A 704 -6.30 29.08 -8.10
C LYS A 704 -5.39 27.97 -7.56
N GLU A 705 -4.15 27.90 -8.02
CA GLU A 705 -3.20 26.88 -7.58
C GLU A 705 -2.84 27.01 -6.09
N LEU A 706 -2.68 28.24 -5.57
CA LEU A 706 -2.36 28.45 -4.15
C LEU A 706 -3.53 28.18 -3.22
N LEU A 707 -4.75 28.54 -3.62
CA LEU A 707 -5.95 28.18 -2.87
C LEU A 707 -6.14 26.66 -2.81
N GLU A 708 -5.75 25.94 -3.87
CA GLU A 708 -5.75 24.48 -3.88
C GLU A 708 -4.73 23.92 -2.88
N VAL A 709 -3.52 24.49 -2.80
CA VAL A 709 -2.53 24.11 -1.75
C VAL A 709 -3.13 24.36 -0.36
N ILE A 710 -3.66 25.56 -0.10
CA ILE A 710 -4.26 25.92 1.19
C ILE A 710 -5.43 25.00 1.57
N ASN A 711 -6.19 24.50 0.60
CA ASN A 711 -7.27 23.55 0.84
C ASN A 711 -6.75 22.14 1.16
N ARG A 712 -5.66 21.72 0.50
CA ARG A 712 -5.06 20.40 0.67
C ARG A 712 -4.21 20.30 1.93
N THR A 713 -3.41 21.31 2.21
CA THR A 713 -2.45 21.42 3.33
C THR A 713 -2.68 22.72 4.10
N PRO A 714 -3.81 22.87 4.82
CA PRO A 714 -4.22 24.13 5.46
C PRO A 714 -3.24 24.66 6.52
N PHE A 715 -2.31 23.82 7.00
CA PHE A 715 -1.29 24.15 7.99
C PHE A 715 0.06 24.55 7.36
N TYR A 716 0.19 24.55 6.03
CA TYR A 716 1.43 24.83 5.32
C TYR A 716 1.60 26.33 5.02
N GLY A 717 2.50 26.98 5.77
CA GLY A 717 2.67 28.45 5.80
C GLY A 717 3.08 29.09 4.48
N ASP A 718 4.01 28.50 3.74
CA ASP A 718 4.59 29.08 2.52
C ASP A 718 3.54 29.41 1.45
N SER A 719 2.46 28.61 1.38
CA SER A 719 1.36 28.85 0.45
C SER A 719 0.57 30.12 0.78
N TYR A 720 0.41 30.43 2.08
CA TYR A 720 -0.21 31.68 2.53
C TYR A 720 0.69 32.88 2.25
N LEU A 721 2.00 32.76 2.46
CA LEU A 721 2.94 33.81 2.12
C LEU A 721 2.91 34.10 0.61
N ALA A 722 2.96 33.05 -0.21
CA ALA A 722 2.95 33.17 -1.66
C ALA A 722 1.65 33.79 -2.19
N ILE A 723 0.48 33.43 -1.65
CA ILE A 723 -0.80 34.01 -2.13
C ILE A 723 -0.98 35.45 -1.66
N MET A 724 -0.44 35.82 -0.48
CA MET A 724 -0.40 37.21 -0.05
C MET A 724 0.46 38.07 -0.98
N ASP A 725 1.56 37.52 -1.51
CA ASP A 725 2.37 38.19 -2.53
C ASP A 725 1.61 38.35 -3.85
N VAL A 726 0.88 37.31 -4.29
CA VAL A 726 0.00 37.41 -5.48
C VAL A 726 -1.06 38.49 -5.30
N TYR A 727 -1.71 38.55 -4.13
CA TYR A 727 -2.68 39.61 -3.83
C TYR A 727 -2.04 40.98 -3.72
N TRP A 728 -0.80 41.08 -3.24
CA TRP A 728 -0.05 42.33 -3.27
C TRP A 728 0.13 42.79 -4.72
N TRP A 729 0.75 41.96 -5.56
CA TRP A 729 1.10 42.30 -6.95
C TRP A 729 -0.13 42.60 -7.81
N SER A 730 -1.26 41.95 -7.52
CA SER A 730 -2.54 42.20 -8.20
C SER A 730 -3.40 43.31 -7.56
N GLY A 731 -2.95 43.95 -6.48
CA GLY A 731 -3.68 45.03 -5.80
C GLY A 731 -4.88 44.60 -4.95
N GLN A 732 -5.06 43.30 -4.69
CA GLN A 732 -6.20 42.73 -3.97
C GLN A 732 -5.99 42.70 -2.44
N ASN A 733 -5.68 43.86 -1.82
CA ASN A 733 -5.29 43.95 -0.40
C ASN A 733 -6.33 43.37 0.58
N LYS A 734 -7.63 43.49 0.28
CA LYS A 734 -8.71 42.91 1.12
C LYS A 734 -8.59 41.38 1.21
N LYS A 735 -8.35 40.72 0.08
CA LYS A 735 -8.13 39.26 0.04
C LYS A 735 -6.85 38.87 0.80
N ALA A 736 -5.80 39.69 0.75
CA ALA A 736 -4.57 39.46 1.53
C ALA A 736 -4.84 39.46 3.05
N VAL A 737 -5.69 40.38 3.53
CA VAL A 737 -6.10 40.38 4.95
C VAL A 737 -6.96 39.16 5.28
N GLU A 738 -7.93 38.81 4.44
CA GLU A 738 -8.80 37.65 4.66
C GLU A 738 -8.01 36.34 4.70
N ILE A 739 -7.06 36.15 3.79
CA ILE A 739 -6.25 34.94 3.74
C ILE A 739 -5.22 34.88 4.89
N GLY A 740 -4.65 36.02 5.29
CA GLY A 740 -3.77 36.09 6.46
C GLY A 740 -4.51 35.76 7.76
N LYS A 741 -5.76 36.22 7.92
CA LYS A 741 -6.62 35.82 9.03
C LYS A 741 -6.96 34.32 8.99
N LYS A 742 -7.22 33.78 7.80
CA LYS A 742 -7.45 32.35 7.61
C LYS A 742 -6.24 31.53 8.05
N ALA A 743 -5.03 31.96 7.67
CA ALA A 743 -3.78 31.32 8.09
C ALA A 743 -3.66 31.27 9.63
N LEU A 744 -3.92 32.39 10.30
CA LEU A 744 -3.95 32.45 11.78
C LEU A 744 -5.03 31.54 12.38
N SER A 745 -6.22 31.46 11.77
CA SER A 745 -7.28 30.56 12.22
C SER A 745 -6.93 29.07 12.04
N ASN A 746 -6.10 28.78 11.04
CA ASN A 746 -5.50 27.47 10.84
C ASN A 746 -4.22 27.27 11.66
N GLN A 747 -3.93 28.18 12.60
CA GLN A 747 -2.79 28.08 13.52
C GLN A 747 -1.42 28.06 12.83
N VAL A 748 -1.32 28.70 11.67
CA VAL A 748 -0.04 28.96 11.00
C VAL A 748 0.67 30.08 11.76
N ASN A 749 1.66 29.71 12.56
CA ASN A 749 2.42 30.62 13.42
C ASN A 749 3.76 30.99 12.78
N ASP A 750 3.73 31.97 11.87
CA ASP A 750 4.91 32.47 11.15
C ASP A 750 5.05 33.99 11.33
N PRO A 751 6.20 34.49 11.83
CA PRO A 751 6.46 35.93 11.93
C PRO A 751 6.34 36.68 10.59
N GLU A 752 6.72 36.06 9.47
CA GLU A 752 6.64 36.67 8.15
C GLU A 752 5.18 36.86 7.72
N LEU A 753 4.31 35.89 8.03
CA LEU A 753 2.88 35.97 7.76
C LEU A 753 2.25 37.16 8.51
N ALA A 754 2.59 37.33 9.79
CA ALA A 754 2.12 38.47 10.58
C ALA A 754 2.67 39.81 10.03
N TYR A 755 3.91 39.83 9.55
CA TYR A 755 4.49 41.02 8.94
C TYR A 755 3.78 41.40 7.63
N LYS A 756 3.55 40.45 6.71
CA LYS A 756 2.77 40.68 5.49
C LYS A 756 1.34 41.11 5.78
N LEU A 757 0.73 40.61 6.86
CA LEU A 757 -0.60 41.03 7.29
C LEU A 757 -0.61 42.50 7.76
N ALA A 758 0.42 42.94 8.50
CA ALA A 758 0.59 44.35 8.86
C ALA A 758 0.77 45.24 7.62
N GLN A 759 1.54 44.79 6.62
CA GLN A 759 1.69 45.49 5.34
C GLN A 759 0.34 45.62 4.60
N ALA A 760 -0.47 44.55 4.56
CA ALA A 760 -1.78 44.56 3.95
C ALA A 760 -2.74 45.54 4.65
N TYR A 761 -2.75 45.58 5.99
CA TYR A 761 -3.54 46.58 6.75
C TYR A 761 -3.11 48.01 6.44
N LYS A 762 -1.81 48.29 6.37
CA LYS A 762 -1.28 49.63 6.05
C LYS A 762 -1.81 50.09 4.69
N ARG A 763 -1.77 49.22 3.68
CA ARG A 763 -2.26 49.54 2.31
C ARG A 763 -3.77 49.76 2.24
N MET A 764 -4.52 49.26 3.23
CA MET A 764 -5.95 49.54 3.39
C MET A 764 -6.23 50.75 4.29
N ASN A 765 -5.20 51.53 4.66
CA ASN A 765 -5.27 52.63 5.62
C ASN A 765 -5.80 52.23 7.01
N ASN A 766 -5.71 50.93 7.37
CA ASN A 766 -6.09 50.44 8.70
C ASN A 766 -4.89 50.50 9.65
N TYR A 767 -4.54 51.71 10.09
CA TYR A 767 -3.39 51.95 10.96
C TYR A 767 -3.54 51.34 12.35
N LYS A 768 -4.78 51.16 12.83
CA LYS A 768 -5.06 50.54 14.14
C LYS A 768 -4.57 49.09 14.14
N ASP A 769 -5.03 48.28 13.19
CA ASP A 769 -4.62 46.88 13.11
C ASP A 769 -3.17 46.74 12.66
N THR A 770 -2.68 47.64 11.80
CA THR A 770 -1.25 47.69 11.42
C THR A 770 -0.36 47.83 12.65
N ASN A 771 -0.62 48.84 13.48
CA ASN A 771 0.16 49.10 14.70
C ASN A 771 0.05 47.93 15.68
N LYS A 772 -1.16 47.40 15.90
CA LYS A 772 -1.38 46.25 16.77
C LYS A 772 -0.54 45.04 16.36
N THR A 773 -0.54 44.69 15.06
CA THR A 773 0.20 43.52 14.57
C THR A 773 1.71 43.73 14.65
N ILE A 774 2.24 44.88 14.23
CA ILE A 774 3.69 45.14 14.28
C ILE A 774 4.22 45.27 15.71
N ASP A 775 3.44 45.82 16.64
CA ASP A 775 3.83 45.93 18.05
C ASP A 775 3.90 44.54 18.70
N SER A 776 2.99 43.64 18.32
CA SER A 776 3.05 42.23 18.73
C SER A 776 4.32 41.54 18.22
N LEU A 777 4.75 41.82 16.99
CA LEU A 777 6.00 41.28 16.43
C LEU A 777 7.23 41.84 17.14
N LEU A 778 7.27 43.15 17.40
CA LEU A 778 8.37 43.81 18.10
C LEU A 778 8.48 43.40 19.57
N LYS A 779 7.39 42.95 20.20
CA LYS A 779 7.43 42.36 21.55
C LYS A 779 8.23 41.04 21.59
N ILE A 780 8.17 40.27 20.52
CA ILE A 780 8.87 38.98 20.39
C ILE A 780 10.26 39.17 19.76
N TYR A 781 10.38 40.09 18.80
CA TYR A 781 11.59 40.36 18.02
C TYR A 781 11.96 41.87 18.07
N PRO A 782 12.40 42.40 19.23
CA PRO A 782 12.60 43.84 19.43
C PRO A 782 13.68 44.45 18.54
N ASP A 783 14.73 43.69 18.21
CA ASP A 783 15.90 44.16 17.45
C ASP A 783 15.81 43.88 15.94
N ASN A 784 14.65 43.41 15.44
CA ASN A 784 14.50 43.14 14.02
C ASN A 784 14.43 44.45 13.21
N ASN A 785 15.51 44.75 12.47
CA ASN A 785 15.65 45.98 11.68
C ASN A 785 14.50 46.23 10.69
N ILE A 786 13.92 45.17 10.10
CA ILE A 786 12.81 45.29 9.15
C ILE A 786 11.55 45.79 9.88
N TYR A 787 11.24 45.20 11.05
CA TYR A 787 10.04 45.55 11.82
C TYR A 787 10.14 46.94 12.44
N VAL A 788 11.31 47.29 12.98
CA VAL A 788 11.58 48.63 13.53
C VAL A 788 11.46 49.70 12.44
N THR A 789 12.06 49.47 11.27
CA THR A 789 12.00 50.39 10.14
C THR A 789 10.55 50.55 9.64
N PHE A 790 9.81 49.44 9.53
CA PHE A 790 8.41 49.48 9.15
C PHE A 790 7.57 50.27 10.15
N LYS A 791 7.75 50.05 11.47
CA LYS A 791 7.04 50.81 12.52
C LYS A 791 7.34 52.32 12.45
N LYS A 792 8.60 52.70 12.23
CA LYS A 792 8.98 54.12 12.04
C LYS A 792 8.27 54.74 10.83
N SER A 793 8.05 53.97 9.77
CA SER A 793 7.31 54.42 8.57
C SER A 793 5.81 54.69 8.79
N LEU A 794 5.25 54.34 9.95
CA LEU A 794 3.84 54.58 10.31
C LEU A 794 3.63 55.88 11.10
N LYS A 795 4.72 56.57 11.50
CA LYS A 795 4.69 57.82 12.29
C LYS A 795 4.71 59.08 11.43
N LYS A 796 4.50 58.95 10.12
CA LYS A 796 4.22 60.01 9.17
C LYS A 796 2.81 59.82 8.67
#